data_AF-A0A653LKM0-F1
#
_entry.id   AF-A0A653LKM0-F1
#
_cell.length_a   1.000
_cell.length_b   1.000
_cell.length_c   1.000
_cell.angle_alpha   90.00
_cell.angle_beta   90.00
_cell.angle_gamma   90.00
#
_symmetry.space_group_name_H-M   'P 1'
#
loop_
_entity.id
_entity.type
_entity.pdbx_description
1 polymer ?
#
loop_
_entity_poly.entity_id
_entity_poly.type
_entity_poly.pdbx_seq_one_letter_code
_entity_poly.pdbx_strand_id
1 'polypeptide(L)'
;MRAVWLTTLLLLSLPLAAQPLPLAHLLQRLEDGPALQQAVQQVQAAQAEQALREAEQGWSLFGSASTGDYRDLDTVGGAETYDDYVGQDYQLGLRYPLLGSLKRQVEAVNRSRSAVQQQQLQLALQQAEQRLLLRGAYADWWAAQAVHQWCGELQAVAGAAQAGLEARWRAGWLRTSAAQDSRNAWRALQRRCSDSAAQQAEAQAMLALLVPVPVGASAQADALASQPQGLEAWRAALTRHPRLSQREQALQLAEAQRDSRWYDSVDSSFSLAQSLQDRNDYRRNGDGLVASLAFTMPFDLLGADQARQRLGEANYQAAQQALAAERQQLQFSALKGLRAYRQSLDALQASLEQVPQAEQLWRERQARRSVDGEEGLLALLDAQRGYQAALLGRIQAWHAAWLREAELRLLLDDQAGLGQLLGGGRLHWPQQGGAAAAWDQGVYIWDSRALLDPQRRTAELQRLQRSGMGQLYVGLTAAQVRAEDDTEPALAALLQAAEPLGLRVSLLLGEPSWITAQGRPELLRLLQRYRQLPFAGLHLDLEVEQLGWPVPPERLQQWLDTLAVVAGHSPWPLAISSHPRWFDAPAAGAPCVPCGLEQVGPISLMIYQRDPQRSAEAARAIAARWPRLRFRLAQSVEQELDGSLSWKGASAAQLQTQVAAWQPELSAAGLAGIDWQDWQDYPH
;
A
#
# COMPACT_ATOMS: atom_id res chain seq x y z
N MET A 1 -59.84 -7.70 32.26
CA MET A 1 -59.31 -7.51 30.89
C MET A 1 -58.01 -6.72 30.97
N ARG A 2 -56.87 -7.36 30.68
CA ARG A 2 -55.60 -6.77 30.19
C ARG A 2 -54.58 -7.92 30.13
N ALA A 3 -54.55 -8.59 29.00
CA ALA A 3 -53.46 -9.50 28.64
C ALA A 3 -52.28 -8.65 28.18
N VAL A 4 -51.18 -8.70 28.94
CA VAL A 4 -49.91 -8.09 28.54
C VAL A 4 -49.13 -9.17 27.79
N TRP A 5 -49.03 -9.00 26.48
CA TRP A 5 -48.17 -9.81 25.62
C TRP A 5 -46.73 -9.35 25.81
N LEU A 6 -45.88 -10.20 26.39
CA LEU A 6 -44.43 -10.08 26.31
C LEU A 6 -43.99 -10.53 24.91
N THR A 7 -43.66 -9.56 24.05
CA THR A 7 -42.95 -9.82 22.80
C THR A 7 -41.47 -10.02 23.10
N THR A 8 -41.04 -11.28 23.09
CA THR A 8 -39.64 -11.70 23.09
C THR A 8 -39.01 -11.30 21.75
N LEU A 9 -38.21 -10.23 21.75
CA LEU A 9 -37.37 -9.85 20.62
C LEU A 9 -36.18 -10.81 20.55
N LEU A 10 -36.29 -11.82 19.69
CA LEU A 10 -35.14 -12.58 19.19
C LEU A 10 -34.29 -11.64 18.33
N LEU A 11 -33.22 -11.10 18.92
CA LEU A 11 -32.10 -10.52 18.18
C LEU A 11 -31.40 -11.66 17.44
N LEU A 12 -31.81 -11.86 16.18
CA LEU A 12 -31.02 -12.58 15.19
C LEU A 12 -29.71 -11.81 14.99
N SER A 13 -28.64 -12.25 15.66
CA SER A 13 -27.27 -11.83 15.42
C SER A 13 -26.86 -12.30 14.02
N LEU A 14 -27.17 -11.50 13.00
CA LEU A 14 -26.53 -11.62 11.70
C LEU A 14 -25.02 -11.41 11.91
N PRO A 15 -24.15 -12.28 11.39
CA PRO A 15 -22.72 -12.01 11.43
C PRO A 15 -22.47 -10.72 10.64
N LEU A 16 -22.12 -9.64 11.34
CA LEU A 16 -21.60 -8.43 10.69
C LEU A 16 -20.39 -8.86 9.87
N ALA A 17 -20.53 -8.81 8.55
CA ALA A 17 -19.42 -9.03 7.64
C ALA A 17 -18.32 -8.03 8.00
N ALA A 18 -17.13 -8.53 8.33
CA ALA A 18 -16.00 -7.69 8.68
C ALA A 18 -15.71 -6.73 7.51
N GLN A 19 -15.61 -5.43 7.80
CA GLN A 19 -15.36 -4.44 6.76
C GLN A 19 -13.86 -4.45 6.41
N PRO A 20 -13.49 -4.64 5.13
CA PRO A 20 -12.10 -4.58 4.72
C PRO A 20 -11.56 -3.17 4.91
N LEU A 21 -10.47 -3.05 5.66
CA LEU A 21 -9.83 -1.77 5.97
C LEU A 21 -8.42 -1.78 5.38
N PRO A 22 -8.18 -1.15 4.22
CA PRO A 22 -6.85 -1.15 3.62
C PRO A 22 -5.95 -0.09 4.27
N LEU A 23 -4.64 -0.37 4.28
CA LEU A 23 -3.59 0.47 4.87
C LEU A 23 -3.66 1.95 4.45
N ALA A 24 -4.01 2.21 3.19
CA ALA A 24 -4.11 3.57 2.65
C ALA A 24 -5.07 4.47 3.45
N HIS A 25 -6.19 3.93 3.95
CA HIS A 25 -7.13 4.70 4.77
C HIS A 25 -6.56 5.07 6.13
N LEU A 26 -5.72 4.21 6.72
CA LEU A 26 -5.08 4.49 8.01
C LEU A 26 -3.95 5.51 7.85
N LEU A 27 -3.17 5.43 6.78
CA LEU A 27 -2.10 6.39 6.49
C LEU A 27 -2.64 7.83 6.35
N GLN A 28 -3.83 8.01 5.78
CA GLN A 28 -4.47 9.33 5.66
C GLN A 28 -4.87 9.94 7.01
N ARG A 29 -5.09 9.14 8.04
CA ARG A 29 -5.49 9.59 9.39
C ARG A 29 -4.33 9.76 10.35
N LEU A 30 -3.11 9.45 9.91
CA LEU A 30 -1.92 9.48 10.77
C LEU A 30 -1.58 10.90 11.24
N GLU A 31 -1.89 11.93 10.43
CA GLU A 31 -1.57 13.33 10.71
C GLU A 31 -2.23 13.89 11.98
N ASP A 32 -3.29 13.24 12.46
CA ASP A 32 -4.02 13.62 13.68
C ASP A 32 -3.40 13.04 14.97
N GLY A 33 -2.30 12.26 14.85
CA GLY A 33 -1.67 11.58 15.98
C GLY A 33 -0.93 12.51 16.96
N PRO A 34 -0.87 12.18 18.27
CA PRO A 34 -0.28 13.04 19.29
C PRO A 34 1.21 13.33 19.08
N ALA A 35 1.97 12.36 18.55
CA ALA A 35 3.40 12.54 18.27
C ALA A 35 3.65 13.61 17.19
N LEU A 36 2.82 13.63 16.13
CA LEU A 36 2.92 14.64 15.07
C LEU A 36 2.41 16.00 15.55
N GLN A 37 1.35 16.03 16.35
CA GLN A 37 0.88 17.26 17.00
C GLN A 37 1.97 17.89 17.87
N GLN A 38 2.71 17.09 18.66
CA GLN A 38 3.85 17.59 19.43
C GLN A 38 4.93 18.22 18.52
N ALA A 39 5.29 17.54 17.42
CA ALA A 39 6.29 18.06 16.49
C ALA A 39 5.84 19.36 15.80
N VAL A 40 4.55 19.47 15.45
CA VAL A 40 3.95 20.71 14.92
C VAL A 40 4.05 21.84 15.95
N GLN A 41 3.76 21.57 17.23
CA GLN A 41 3.90 22.56 18.31
C GLN A 41 5.36 23.00 18.51
N GLN A 42 6.33 22.11 18.32
CA GLN A 42 7.76 22.47 18.37
C GLN A 42 8.17 23.41 17.23
N VAL A 43 7.62 23.21 16.02
CA VAL A 43 7.82 24.15 14.91
C VAL A 43 7.21 25.51 15.24
N GLN A 44 5.99 25.54 15.79
CA GLN A 44 5.33 26.80 16.20
C GLN A 44 6.12 27.53 17.29
N ALA A 45 6.65 26.81 18.28
CA ALA A 45 7.50 27.39 19.32
C ALA A 45 8.78 28.01 18.74
N ALA A 46 9.44 27.32 17.79
CA ALA A 46 10.63 27.86 17.11
C ALA A 46 10.31 29.10 16.26
N GLN A 47 9.15 29.13 15.61
CA GLN A 47 8.69 30.31 14.85
C GLN A 47 8.41 31.50 15.77
N ALA A 48 7.81 31.27 16.94
CA ALA A 48 7.60 32.30 17.94
C ALA A 48 8.92 32.84 18.49
N GLU A 49 9.91 31.96 18.74
CA GLU A 49 11.25 32.39 19.13
C GLU A 49 11.93 33.22 18.03
N GLN A 50 11.80 32.84 16.76
CA GLN A 50 12.31 33.65 15.65
C GLN A 50 11.68 35.05 15.65
N ALA A 51 10.35 35.15 15.77
CA ALA A 51 9.66 36.44 15.81
C ALA A 51 10.12 37.31 16.99
N LEU A 52 10.39 36.69 18.15
CA LEU A 52 10.96 37.39 19.30
C LEU A 52 12.36 37.94 18.99
N ARG A 53 13.26 37.14 18.38
CA ARG A 53 14.62 37.59 18.00
C ARG A 53 14.59 38.71 16.97
N GLU A 54 13.66 38.63 16.01
CA GLU A 54 13.48 39.69 15.01
C GLU A 54 12.95 40.99 15.64
N ALA A 55 12.10 40.91 16.67
CA ALA A 55 11.63 42.06 17.43
C ALA A 55 12.71 42.67 18.36
N GLU A 56 13.64 41.86 18.86
CA GLU A 56 14.79 42.32 19.66
C GLU A 56 15.89 43.01 18.81
N GLN A 57 15.80 42.93 17.49
CA GLN A 57 16.80 43.47 16.57
C GLN A 57 16.68 45.00 16.41
N GLY A 58 17.78 45.72 16.58
CA GLY A 58 17.87 47.14 16.29
C GLY A 58 17.58 48.04 17.49
N TRP A 59 16.69 49.02 17.33
CA TRP A 59 16.40 50.01 18.37
C TRP A 59 15.61 49.37 19.52
N SER A 60 16.10 49.55 20.74
CA SER A 60 15.44 49.10 21.97
C SER A 60 15.12 50.30 22.87
N LEU A 61 13.96 50.27 23.52
CA LEU A 61 13.60 51.21 24.58
C LEU A 61 14.14 50.67 25.90
N PHE A 62 14.84 51.49 26.66
CA PHE A 62 15.28 51.16 28.01
C PHE A 62 14.87 52.25 28.99
N GLY A 63 14.59 51.84 30.22
CA GLY A 63 14.37 52.76 31.33
C GLY A 63 15.10 52.29 32.57
N SER A 64 15.59 53.22 33.37
CA SER A 64 16.18 52.95 34.68
C SER A 64 15.59 53.89 35.72
N ALA A 65 15.48 53.40 36.95
CA ALA A 65 15.15 54.18 38.13
C ALA A 65 16.12 53.74 39.22
N SER A 66 16.91 54.67 39.73
CA SER A 66 17.85 54.44 40.84
C SER A 66 17.59 55.41 41.96
N THR A 67 17.89 54.99 43.18
CA THR A 67 17.90 55.84 44.36
C THR A 67 19.12 55.51 45.20
N GLY A 68 19.74 56.52 45.78
CA GLY A 68 20.95 56.36 46.57
C GLY A 68 21.22 57.56 47.47
N ASP A 69 22.06 57.32 48.46
CA ASP A 69 22.65 58.36 49.30
C ASP A 69 24.00 58.75 48.69
N TYR A 70 24.15 60.03 48.37
CA TYR A 70 25.33 60.57 47.71
C TYR A 70 26.02 61.58 48.63
N ARG A 71 27.35 61.59 48.57
CA ARG A 71 28.22 62.55 49.25
C ARG A 71 29.14 63.15 48.21
N ASP A 72 28.75 64.28 47.64
CA ASP A 72 29.50 64.96 46.58
C ASP A 72 30.43 66.02 47.17
N LEU A 73 31.60 66.19 46.56
CA LEU A 73 32.56 67.24 46.94
C LEU A 73 32.19 68.53 46.20
N ASP A 74 31.74 69.54 46.93
CA ASP A 74 31.52 70.89 46.43
C ASP A 74 32.78 71.75 46.68
N THR A 75 33.27 72.40 45.64
CA THR A 75 34.49 73.24 45.66
C THR A 75 34.23 74.69 45.26
N VAL A 76 32.97 75.13 45.29
CA VAL A 76 32.62 76.52 45.00
C VAL A 76 33.29 77.45 46.03
N GLY A 77 34.28 78.23 45.58
CA GLY A 77 34.91 79.29 46.38
C GLY A 77 36.22 78.93 47.11
N GLY A 78 36.81 77.75 46.87
CA GLY A 78 38.14 77.38 47.39
C GLY A 78 38.17 76.77 48.79
N ALA A 79 37.01 76.50 49.40
CA ALA A 79 36.87 75.60 50.56
C ALA A 79 36.24 74.28 50.09
N GLU A 80 36.77 73.15 50.55
CA GLU A 80 36.20 71.82 50.28
C GLU A 80 35.04 71.57 51.24
N THR A 81 33.80 71.59 50.74
CA THR A 81 32.60 71.25 51.50
C THR A 81 31.95 69.99 50.92
N TYR A 82 31.34 69.17 51.76
CA TYR A 82 30.62 67.98 51.31
C TYR A 82 29.12 68.25 51.29
N ASP A 83 28.47 67.81 50.21
CA ASP A 83 27.05 67.89 49.99
C ASP A 83 26.43 66.49 50.09
N ASP A 84 25.68 66.27 51.18
CA ASP A 84 25.03 64.99 51.50
C ASP A 84 23.55 65.06 51.09
N TYR A 85 23.15 64.28 50.10
CA TYR A 85 21.77 64.26 49.60
C TYR A 85 21.29 62.86 49.24
N VAL A 86 19.97 62.70 49.25
CA VAL A 86 19.29 61.51 48.71
C VAL A 86 18.85 61.85 47.30
N GLY A 87 19.39 61.12 46.33
CA GLY A 87 19.08 61.29 44.92
C GLY A 87 18.13 60.20 44.41
N GLN A 88 17.23 60.58 43.51
CA GLN A 88 16.47 59.68 42.66
C GLN A 88 16.75 60.04 41.20
N ASP A 89 17.22 59.07 40.43
CA ASP A 89 17.51 59.25 39.01
C ASP A 89 16.61 58.36 38.18
N TYR A 90 15.88 58.97 37.25
CA TYR A 90 15.05 58.31 36.27
C TYR A 90 15.63 58.55 34.88
N GLN A 91 15.76 57.49 34.08
CA GLN A 91 16.17 57.62 32.68
C GLN A 91 15.22 56.85 31.79
N LEU A 92 14.90 57.42 30.63
CA LEU A 92 14.16 56.76 29.56
C LEU A 92 14.86 57.08 28.25
N GLY A 93 15.19 56.06 27.47
CA GLY A 93 15.97 56.27 26.25
C GLY A 93 15.88 55.15 25.24
N LEU A 94 16.43 55.43 24.06
CA LEU A 94 16.58 54.49 22.96
C LEU A 94 18.03 54.04 22.86
N ARG A 95 18.25 52.76 22.59
CA ARG A 95 19.58 52.17 22.40
C ARG A 95 19.63 51.39 21.09
N TYR A 96 20.71 51.59 20.34
CA TYR A 96 21.03 50.87 19.12
C TYR A 96 22.39 50.14 19.26
N PRO A 97 22.46 48.82 19.04
CA PRO A 97 23.71 48.08 19.11
C PRO A 97 24.58 48.33 17.87
N LEU A 98 25.90 48.32 18.07
CA LEU A 98 26.92 48.55 17.06
C LEU A 98 27.97 47.41 17.11
N LEU A 99 28.83 47.33 16.09
CA LEU A 99 29.95 46.37 15.99
C LEU A 99 29.58 44.93 16.38
N GLY A 100 30.29 44.32 17.33
CA GLY A 100 30.07 42.96 17.81
C GLY A 100 28.70 42.74 18.45
N SER A 101 28.11 43.76 19.07
CA SER A 101 26.75 43.64 19.62
C SER A 101 25.69 43.56 18.53
N LEU A 102 25.85 44.34 17.45
CA LEU A 102 24.98 44.24 16.26
C LEU A 102 25.16 42.88 15.58
N LYS A 103 26.40 42.41 15.41
CA LYS A 103 26.69 41.09 14.84
C LYS A 103 26.02 39.98 15.67
N ARG A 104 26.11 40.01 17.00
CA ARG A 104 25.47 39.02 17.89
C ARG A 104 23.95 38.99 17.73
N GLN A 105 23.29 40.14 17.57
CA GLN A 105 21.85 40.18 17.29
C GLN A 105 21.51 39.56 15.92
N VAL A 106 22.25 39.93 14.87
CA VAL A 106 22.07 39.36 13.53
C VAL A 106 22.30 37.84 13.53
N GLU A 107 23.34 37.37 14.21
CA GLU A 107 23.62 35.94 14.36
C GLU A 107 22.56 35.21 15.19
N ALA A 108 21.94 35.86 16.18
CA ALA A 108 20.84 35.28 16.94
C ALA A 108 19.60 35.06 16.05
N VAL A 109 19.26 36.04 15.21
CA VAL A 109 18.16 35.93 14.22
C VAL A 109 18.47 34.84 13.18
N ASN A 110 19.70 34.80 12.66
CA ASN A 110 20.09 33.76 11.69
C ASN A 110 20.04 32.36 12.33
N ARG A 111 20.51 32.21 13.57
CA ARG A 111 20.43 30.95 14.32
C ARG A 111 18.97 30.52 14.57
N SER A 112 18.08 31.45 14.94
CA SER A 112 16.66 31.11 15.13
C SER A 112 15.98 30.71 13.82
N ARG A 113 16.32 31.34 12.69
CA ARG A 113 15.85 30.92 11.35
C ARG A 113 16.32 29.50 11.00
N SER A 114 17.60 29.18 11.24
CA SER A 114 18.12 27.82 11.07
C SER A 114 17.44 26.83 12.01
N ALA A 115 17.11 27.22 13.24
CA ALA A 115 16.38 26.38 14.18
C ALA A 115 14.96 26.05 13.69
N VAL A 116 14.24 27.02 13.11
CA VAL A 116 12.92 26.77 12.49
C VAL A 116 13.04 25.75 11.35
N GLN A 117 14.00 25.93 10.45
CA GLN A 117 14.22 24.98 9.35
C GLN A 117 14.58 23.59 9.86
N GLN A 118 15.41 23.51 10.91
CA GLN A 118 15.74 22.25 11.56
C GLN A 118 14.50 21.57 12.15
N GLN A 119 13.61 22.32 12.83
CA GLN A 119 12.36 21.77 13.37
C GLN A 119 11.44 21.26 12.25
N GLN A 120 11.38 21.95 11.11
CA GLN A 120 10.61 21.49 9.94
C GLN A 120 11.15 20.16 9.39
N LEU A 121 12.48 20.02 9.30
CA LEU A 121 13.12 18.76 8.88
C LEU A 121 12.88 17.64 9.91
N GLN A 122 12.90 17.96 11.21
CA GLN A 122 12.58 17.00 12.28
C GLN A 122 11.13 16.53 12.21
N LEU A 123 10.18 17.43 11.91
CA LEU A 123 8.79 17.08 11.67
C LEU A 123 8.66 16.10 10.48
N ALA A 124 9.34 16.36 9.37
CA ALA A 124 9.33 15.45 8.21
C ALA A 124 9.91 14.06 8.56
N LEU A 125 10.99 14.01 9.35
CA LEU A 125 11.54 12.73 9.83
C LEU A 125 10.57 11.99 10.77
N GLN A 126 9.92 12.71 11.68
CA GLN A 126 8.90 12.14 12.57
C GLN A 126 7.71 11.60 11.77
N GLN A 127 7.26 12.30 10.72
CA GLN A 127 6.21 11.80 9.82
C GLN A 127 6.63 10.49 9.15
N ALA A 128 7.84 10.42 8.61
CA ALA A 128 8.38 9.21 7.99
C ALA A 128 8.45 8.03 8.98
N GLU A 129 8.93 8.27 10.21
CA GLU A 129 9.03 7.28 11.27
C GLU A 129 7.65 6.76 11.69
N GLN A 130 6.67 7.64 11.90
CA GLN A 130 5.30 7.25 12.24
C GLN A 130 4.64 6.43 11.12
N ARG A 131 4.89 6.78 9.85
CA ARG A 131 4.40 5.99 8.70
C ARG A 131 5.02 4.61 8.65
N LEU A 132 6.30 4.47 8.96
CA LEU A 132 6.96 3.16 9.07
C LEU A 132 6.32 2.33 10.18
N LEU A 133 6.16 2.91 11.38
CA LEU A 133 5.54 2.21 12.51
C LEU A 133 4.13 1.73 12.16
N LEU A 134 3.32 2.58 11.51
CA LEU A 134 1.99 2.22 11.08
C LEU A 134 1.99 1.08 10.05
N ARG A 135 2.88 1.14 9.06
CA ARG A 135 3.04 0.08 8.04
C ARG A 135 3.42 -1.26 8.67
N GLY A 136 4.38 -1.25 9.60
CA GLY A 136 4.81 -2.42 10.34
C GLY A 136 3.68 -3.02 11.17
N ALA A 137 3.06 -2.22 12.04
CA ALA A 137 1.96 -2.66 12.91
C ALA A 137 0.76 -3.19 12.11
N TYR A 138 0.45 -2.58 10.96
CA TYR A 138 -0.61 -3.05 10.08
C TYR A 138 -0.26 -4.38 9.39
N ALA A 139 1.00 -4.55 8.93
CA ALA A 139 1.48 -5.80 8.38
C ALA A 139 1.45 -6.93 9.42
N ASP A 140 1.81 -6.63 10.68
CA ASP A 140 1.72 -7.55 11.81
C ASP A 140 0.27 -7.97 12.10
N TRP A 141 -0.65 -7.00 12.12
CA TRP A 141 -2.07 -7.26 12.30
C TRP A 141 -2.64 -8.14 11.18
N TRP A 142 -2.31 -7.83 9.92
CA TRP A 142 -2.69 -8.66 8.78
C TRP A 142 -2.14 -10.09 8.89
N ALA A 143 -0.86 -10.25 9.21
CA ALA A 143 -0.24 -11.55 9.32
C ALA A 143 -0.85 -12.38 10.45
N ALA A 144 -1.09 -11.77 11.61
CA ALA A 144 -1.75 -12.43 12.74
C ALA A 144 -3.20 -12.83 12.41
N GLN A 145 -3.95 -11.98 11.71
CA GLN A 145 -5.30 -12.30 11.21
C GLN A 145 -5.25 -13.48 10.22
N ALA A 146 -4.33 -13.47 9.26
CA ALA A 146 -4.19 -14.53 8.27
C ALA A 146 -3.79 -15.87 8.91
N VAL A 147 -2.89 -15.85 9.91
CA VAL A 147 -2.54 -17.04 10.70
C VAL A 147 -3.74 -17.54 11.50
N HIS A 148 -4.51 -16.65 12.12
CA HIS A 148 -5.70 -17.04 12.88
C HIS A 148 -6.76 -17.71 11.98
N GLN A 149 -7.00 -17.15 10.79
CA GLN A 149 -7.90 -17.74 9.78
C GLN A 149 -7.40 -19.12 9.33
N TRP A 150 -6.12 -19.25 8.98
CA TRP A 150 -5.50 -20.52 8.63
C TRP A 150 -5.59 -21.56 9.77
N CYS A 151 -5.42 -21.12 11.02
CA CYS A 151 -5.55 -21.97 12.20
C CYS A 151 -6.96 -22.54 12.37
N GLY A 152 -8.01 -21.79 12.00
CA GLY A 152 -9.38 -22.29 11.99
C GLY A 152 -9.55 -23.50 11.05
N GLU A 153 -8.98 -23.43 9.86
CA GLU A 153 -9.01 -24.53 8.88
C GLU A 153 -8.10 -25.70 9.30
N LEU A 154 -6.90 -25.40 9.80
CA LEU A 154 -5.93 -26.41 10.22
C LEU A 154 -6.48 -27.31 11.32
N GLN A 155 -7.22 -26.76 12.30
CA GLN A 155 -7.74 -27.54 13.42
C GLN A 155 -8.61 -28.71 12.95
N ALA A 156 -9.50 -28.48 11.99
CA ALA A 156 -10.36 -29.51 11.42
C ALA A 156 -9.54 -30.57 10.66
N VAL A 157 -8.61 -30.12 9.81
CA VAL A 157 -7.74 -30.99 9.00
C VAL A 157 -6.85 -31.88 9.88
N ALA A 158 -6.18 -31.27 10.86
CA ALA A 158 -5.29 -31.97 11.77
C ALA A 158 -6.05 -32.93 12.71
N GLY A 159 -7.25 -32.55 13.16
CA GLY A 159 -8.13 -33.41 13.95
C GLY A 159 -8.53 -34.67 13.19
N ALA A 160 -8.97 -34.53 11.93
CA ALA A 160 -9.30 -35.66 11.06
C ALA A 160 -8.09 -36.57 10.79
N ALA A 161 -6.93 -35.98 10.51
CA ALA A 161 -5.68 -36.72 10.30
C ALA A 161 -5.27 -37.54 11.54
N GLN A 162 -5.33 -36.94 12.73
CA GLN A 162 -4.97 -37.61 13.98
C GLN A 162 -5.96 -38.71 14.36
N ALA A 163 -7.26 -38.49 14.19
CA ALA A 163 -8.28 -39.51 14.41
C ALA A 163 -8.09 -40.72 13.46
N GLY A 164 -7.78 -40.45 12.19
CA GLY A 164 -7.47 -41.48 11.20
C GLY A 164 -6.22 -42.30 11.56
N LEU A 165 -5.16 -41.63 12.02
CA LEU A 165 -3.93 -42.28 12.51
C LEU A 165 -4.21 -43.16 13.74
N GLU A 166 -4.99 -42.66 14.69
CA GLU A 166 -5.30 -43.36 15.92
C GLU A 166 -6.16 -44.61 15.68
N ALA A 167 -7.19 -44.50 14.83
CA ALA A 167 -8.04 -45.63 14.48
C ALA A 167 -7.24 -46.79 13.86
N ARG A 168 -6.31 -46.47 12.95
CA ARG A 168 -5.47 -47.49 12.31
C ARG A 168 -4.41 -48.06 13.24
N TRP A 169 -3.80 -47.23 14.10
CA TRP A 169 -2.86 -47.70 15.11
C TRP A 169 -3.52 -48.69 16.09
N ARG A 170 -4.72 -48.37 16.61
CA ARG A 170 -5.47 -49.26 17.50
C ARG A 170 -5.87 -50.58 16.85
N ALA A 171 -6.11 -50.57 15.53
CA ALA A 171 -6.46 -51.76 14.77
C ALA A 171 -5.22 -52.56 14.29
N GLY A 172 -4.00 -52.18 14.67
CA GLY A 172 -2.77 -52.93 14.39
C GLY A 172 -2.16 -52.70 13.00
N TRP A 173 -2.75 -51.81 12.20
CA TRP A 173 -2.37 -51.48 10.81
C TRP A 173 -1.23 -50.45 10.71
N LEU A 174 -0.55 -50.13 11.82
CA LEU A 174 0.47 -49.07 11.86
C LEU A 174 1.48 -49.34 12.96
N ARG A 175 2.77 -49.24 12.64
CA ARG A 175 3.87 -49.31 13.63
C ARG A 175 3.73 -48.16 14.63
N THR A 176 3.96 -48.43 15.91
CA THR A 176 3.88 -47.43 16.99
C THR A 176 4.79 -46.23 16.73
N SER A 177 6.01 -46.45 16.24
CA SER A 177 6.94 -45.36 15.90
C SER A 177 6.38 -44.44 14.81
N ALA A 178 5.92 -45.00 13.69
CA ALA A 178 5.36 -44.23 12.59
C ALA A 178 4.10 -43.45 12.99
N ALA A 179 3.23 -44.06 13.80
CA ALA A 179 2.03 -43.40 14.32
C ALA A 179 2.40 -42.24 15.27
N GLN A 180 3.42 -42.40 16.11
CA GLN A 180 3.87 -41.36 17.03
C GLN A 180 4.57 -40.22 16.30
N ASP A 181 5.43 -40.52 15.32
CA ASP A 181 6.15 -39.51 14.52
C ASP A 181 5.17 -38.63 13.74
N SER A 182 4.21 -39.23 13.04
CA SER A 182 3.19 -38.48 12.30
C SER A 182 2.33 -37.62 13.23
N ARG A 183 1.90 -38.17 14.38
CA ARG A 183 1.14 -37.44 15.40
C ARG A 183 1.92 -36.26 15.98
N ASN A 184 3.20 -36.45 16.28
CA ASN A 184 4.09 -35.40 16.77
C ASN A 184 4.26 -34.28 15.73
N ALA A 185 4.39 -34.63 14.45
CA ALA A 185 4.50 -33.66 13.37
C ALA A 185 3.23 -32.81 13.21
N TRP A 186 2.04 -33.43 13.27
CA TRP A 186 0.77 -32.70 13.26
C TRP A 186 0.59 -31.80 14.49
N ARG A 187 0.93 -32.30 15.68
CA ARG A 187 0.91 -31.50 16.91
C ARG A 187 1.87 -30.32 16.84
N ALA A 188 3.05 -30.48 16.22
CA ALA A 188 4.00 -29.40 16.04
C ALA A 188 3.43 -28.26 15.19
N LEU A 189 2.65 -28.59 14.15
CA LEU A 189 1.96 -27.60 13.33
C LEU A 189 0.79 -26.94 14.08
N GLN A 190 -0.03 -27.72 14.79
CA GLN A 190 -1.13 -27.18 15.61
C GLN A 190 -0.67 -26.28 16.76
N ARG A 191 0.53 -26.51 17.32
CA ARG A 191 1.12 -25.62 18.34
C ARG A 191 1.29 -24.18 17.86
N ARG A 192 1.34 -23.93 16.54
CA ARG A 192 1.34 -22.57 15.99
C ARG A 192 0.03 -21.83 16.22
N CYS A 193 -1.04 -22.53 16.59
CA CYS A 193 -2.38 -21.99 16.74
C CYS A 193 -2.82 -21.72 18.18
N SER A 194 -2.04 -22.13 19.20
CA SER A 194 -2.44 -22.02 20.61
C SER A 194 -2.86 -20.62 21.00
N ASP A 195 -2.13 -19.62 20.54
CA ASP A 195 -2.29 -18.21 20.93
C ASP A 195 -2.64 -17.31 19.74
N SER A 196 -3.05 -17.88 18.61
CA SER A 196 -3.28 -17.12 17.36
C SER A 196 -4.33 -16.00 17.52
N ALA A 197 -5.40 -16.25 18.28
CA ALA A 197 -6.44 -15.25 18.57
C ALA A 197 -5.91 -14.11 19.47
N ALA A 198 -5.09 -14.45 20.47
CA ALA A 198 -4.47 -13.47 21.36
C ALA A 198 -3.45 -12.61 20.59
N GLN A 199 -2.63 -13.22 19.74
CA GLN A 199 -1.69 -12.51 18.86
C GLN A 199 -2.38 -11.56 17.89
N GLN A 200 -3.53 -11.96 17.32
CA GLN A 200 -4.33 -11.06 16.48
C GLN A 200 -4.85 -9.87 17.30
N ALA A 201 -5.40 -10.11 18.49
CA ALA A 201 -5.89 -9.05 19.36
C ALA A 201 -4.77 -8.10 19.83
N GLU A 202 -3.60 -8.64 20.15
CA GLU A 202 -2.41 -7.87 20.52
C GLU A 202 -1.92 -7.00 19.35
N ALA A 203 -1.80 -7.56 18.14
CA ALA A 203 -1.41 -6.81 16.96
C ALA A 203 -2.40 -5.68 16.63
N GLN A 204 -3.70 -5.94 16.78
CA GLN A 204 -4.73 -4.92 16.62
C GLN A 204 -4.64 -3.83 17.70
N ALA A 205 -4.35 -4.20 18.95
CA ALA A 205 -4.17 -3.25 20.05
C ALA A 205 -2.93 -2.37 19.83
N MET A 206 -1.82 -2.95 19.38
CA MET A 206 -0.60 -2.21 19.02
C MET A 206 -0.86 -1.22 17.88
N LEU A 207 -1.59 -1.63 16.85
CA LEU A 207 -2.02 -0.73 15.77
C LEU A 207 -2.91 0.42 16.28
N ALA A 208 -3.81 0.12 17.23
CA ALA A 208 -4.74 1.09 17.81
C ALA A 208 -4.04 2.19 18.65
N LEU A 209 -2.79 1.95 19.12
CA LEU A 209 -1.97 2.98 19.76
C LEU A 209 -1.51 4.07 18.79
N LEU A 210 -1.45 3.76 17.49
CA LEU A 210 -1.04 4.70 16.44
C LEU A 210 -2.23 5.39 15.80
N VAL A 211 -3.24 4.62 15.39
CA VAL A 211 -4.44 5.13 14.70
C VAL A 211 -5.68 4.34 15.16
N PRO A 212 -6.82 4.98 15.46
CA PRO A 212 -8.04 4.28 15.83
C PRO A 212 -8.50 3.28 14.76
N VAL A 213 -8.69 2.02 15.17
CA VAL A 213 -9.17 0.94 14.31
C VAL A 213 -10.68 0.71 14.56
N PRO A 214 -11.55 0.76 13.54
CA PRO A 214 -12.97 0.45 13.69
C PRO A 214 -13.21 -0.97 14.22
N VAL A 215 -14.23 -1.12 15.06
CA VAL A 215 -14.66 -2.43 15.55
C VAL A 215 -15.14 -3.28 14.38
N GLY A 216 -14.69 -4.54 14.32
CA GLY A 216 -15.06 -5.46 13.23
C GLY A 216 -14.36 -5.20 11.89
N ALA A 217 -13.35 -4.32 11.85
CA ALA A 217 -12.49 -4.18 10.68
C ALA A 217 -11.63 -5.43 10.46
N SER A 218 -11.33 -5.74 9.20
CA SER A 218 -10.38 -6.78 8.81
C SER A 218 -9.26 -6.21 7.96
N ALA A 219 -8.03 -6.61 8.25
CA ALA A 219 -6.86 -6.18 7.50
C ALA A 219 -6.87 -6.79 6.09
N GLN A 220 -6.51 -5.97 5.10
CA GLN A 220 -6.26 -6.41 3.73
C GLN A 220 -4.76 -6.36 3.41
N ALA A 221 -4.26 -7.38 2.71
CA ALA A 221 -2.88 -7.40 2.22
C ALA A 221 -2.66 -6.29 1.19
N ASP A 222 -1.60 -5.52 1.35
CA ASP A 222 -1.18 -4.52 0.35
C ASP A 222 -0.37 -5.16 -0.76
N ALA A 223 -0.37 -4.55 -1.94
CA ALA A 223 0.41 -5.04 -3.08
C ALA A 223 1.90 -4.71 -2.90
N LEU A 224 2.76 -5.70 -3.08
CA LEU A 224 4.21 -5.56 -2.86
C LEU A 224 4.96 -5.32 -4.16
N ALA A 225 6.02 -4.52 -4.11
CA ALA A 225 6.82 -4.21 -5.29
C ALA A 225 7.69 -5.40 -5.72
N SER A 226 7.50 -5.94 -6.93
CA SER A 226 8.15 -7.19 -7.33
C SER A 226 9.63 -7.04 -7.72
N GLN A 227 10.07 -5.84 -8.13
CA GLN A 227 11.39 -5.61 -8.71
C GLN A 227 11.94 -4.21 -8.37
N PRO A 228 12.57 -4.03 -7.19
CA PRO A 228 13.17 -2.76 -6.81
C PRO A 228 14.41 -2.44 -7.65
N GLN A 229 14.55 -1.16 -8.05
CA GLN A 229 15.69 -0.64 -8.79
C GLN A 229 17.01 -0.81 -8.02
N GLY A 230 18.14 -0.76 -8.74
CA GLY A 230 19.48 -0.86 -8.16
C GLY A 230 19.91 0.35 -7.35
N LEU A 231 21.00 0.21 -6.58
CA LEU A 231 21.53 1.24 -5.69
C LEU A 231 21.78 2.59 -6.38
N GLU A 232 22.22 2.59 -7.65
CA GLU A 232 22.50 3.85 -8.38
C GLU A 232 21.26 4.72 -8.54
N ALA A 233 20.09 4.14 -8.82
CA ALA A 233 18.84 4.89 -8.90
C ALA A 233 18.45 5.48 -7.53
N TRP A 234 18.68 4.71 -6.46
CA TRP A 234 18.40 5.14 -5.08
C TRP A 234 19.34 6.25 -4.61
N ARG A 235 20.62 6.23 -5.00
CA ARG A 235 21.60 7.28 -4.63
C ARG A 235 21.16 8.67 -5.05
N ALA A 236 20.58 8.81 -6.25
CA ALA A 236 20.08 10.08 -6.74
C ALA A 236 18.89 10.60 -5.93
N ALA A 237 18.04 9.70 -5.42
CA ALA A 237 16.90 10.06 -4.58
C ALA A 237 17.31 10.44 -3.15
N LEU A 238 18.31 9.74 -2.59
CA LEU A 238 18.80 9.98 -1.23
C LEU A 238 19.40 11.37 -1.01
N THR A 239 19.81 12.07 -2.06
CA THR A 239 20.32 13.47 -1.94
C THR A 239 19.28 14.42 -1.37
N ARG A 240 17.99 14.12 -1.53
CA ARG A 240 16.85 14.90 -1.02
C ARG A 240 16.36 14.42 0.35
N HIS A 241 17.13 13.57 1.04
CA HIS A 241 16.76 13.04 2.34
C HIS A 241 16.85 14.14 3.42
N PRO A 242 15.84 14.32 4.31
CA PRO A 242 15.83 15.39 5.31
C PRO A 242 17.07 15.42 6.21
N ARG A 243 17.59 14.26 6.63
CA ARG A 243 18.88 14.13 7.35
C ARG A 243 20.08 14.73 6.61
N LEU A 244 20.16 14.62 5.27
CA LEU A 244 21.23 15.28 4.52
C LEU A 244 21.01 16.78 4.46
N SER A 245 19.77 17.22 4.20
CA SER A 245 19.42 18.65 4.21
C SER A 245 19.75 19.30 5.56
N GLN A 246 19.55 18.60 6.68
CA GLN A 246 19.94 19.08 8.01
C GLN A 246 21.46 19.25 8.14
N ARG A 247 22.26 18.31 7.61
CA ARG A 247 23.73 18.41 7.63
C ARG A 247 24.25 19.49 6.69
N GLU A 248 23.61 19.67 5.55
CA GLU A 248 23.91 20.76 4.61
C GLU A 248 23.64 22.13 5.22
N GLN A 249 22.51 22.29 5.92
CA GLN A 249 22.20 23.52 6.68
C GLN A 249 23.22 23.78 7.78
N ALA A 250 23.64 22.75 8.53
CA ALA A 250 24.66 22.90 9.55
C ALA A 250 26.02 23.32 8.97
N LEU A 251 26.38 22.80 7.79
CA LEU A 251 27.58 23.20 7.06
C LEU A 251 27.49 24.66 6.59
N GLN A 252 26.36 25.07 6.02
CA GLN A 252 26.13 26.47 5.61
C GLN A 252 26.21 27.44 6.78
N LEU A 253 25.66 27.06 7.95
CA LEU A 253 25.74 27.87 9.16
C LEU A 253 27.19 27.97 9.66
N ALA A 254 27.95 26.87 9.64
CA ALA A 254 29.36 26.86 10.02
C ALA A 254 30.22 27.68 9.05
N GLU A 255 29.93 27.63 7.74
CA GLU A 255 30.59 28.45 6.73
C GLU A 255 30.32 29.95 6.94
N ALA A 256 29.06 30.32 7.20
CA ALA A 256 28.69 31.71 7.49
C ALA A 256 29.37 32.27 8.76
N GLN A 257 29.72 31.40 9.71
CA GLN A 257 30.39 31.74 10.97
C GLN A 257 31.92 31.58 10.91
N ARG A 258 32.47 31.16 9.77
CA ARG A 258 33.91 30.89 9.59
C ARG A 258 34.75 32.15 9.69
N ASP A 259 34.26 33.24 9.10
CA ASP A 259 34.99 34.50 9.02
C ASP A 259 34.62 35.41 10.20
N SER A 260 35.64 35.76 11.01
CA SER A 260 35.55 36.82 12.02
C SER A 260 36.45 37.99 11.68
N ARG A 261 35.95 39.19 11.91
CA ARG A 261 36.72 40.43 11.87
C ARG A 261 37.12 40.80 13.30
N TRP A 262 38.26 41.46 13.46
CA TRP A 262 38.79 41.84 14.78
C TRP A 262 37.78 42.63 15.64
N TYR A 263 36.95 43.49 15.01
CA TYR A 263 35.96 44.31 15.71
C TYR A 263 34.69 43.55 16.11
N ASP A 264 34.52 42.30 15.66
CA ASP A 264 33.42 41.45 16.13
C ASP A 264 33.57 41.08 17.61
N SER A 265 34.78 41.25 18.17
CA SER A 265 35.09 41.07 19.59
C SER A 265 34.81 42.31 20.43
N VAL A 266 34.43 43.43 19.80
CA VAL A 266 34.11 44.69 20.47
C VAL A 266 32.60 44.85 20.51
N ASP A 267 32.03 44.69 21.70
CA ASP A 267 30.64 45.01 21.94
C ASP A 267 30.47 46.51 22.05
N SER A 268 29.50 47.10 21.34
CA SER A 268 29.26 48.54 21.44
C SER A 268 27.79 48.89 21.23
N SER A 269 27.40 50.07 21.72
CA SER A 269 26.05 50.60 21.52
C SER A 269 26.05 52.11 21.54
N PHE A 270 25.14 52.69 20.77
CA PHE A 270 24.77 54.10 20.82
C PHE A 270 23.46 54.22 21.60
N SER A 271 23.35 55.18 22.52
CA SER A 271 22.07 55.47 23.17
C SER A 271 21.81 56.97 23.31
N LEU A 272 20.53 57.32 23.23
CA LEU A 272 20.01 58.66 23.45
C LEU A 272 18.92 58.57 24.52
N ALA A 273 19.11 59.24 25.65
CA ALA A 273 18.21 59.14 26.80
C ALA A 273 17.92 60.52 27.40
N GLN A 274 16.70 60.68 27.88
CA GLN A 274 16.32 61.79 28.74
C GLN A 274 16.45 61.33 30.20
N SER A 275 17.16 62.10 31.01
CA SER A 275 17.34 61.87 32.44
C SER A 275 16.58 62.92 33.25
N LEU A 276 15.97 62.50 34.34
CA LEU A 276 15.35 63.33 35.36
C LEU A 276 15.98 62.97 36.70
N GLN A 277 16.55 63.96 37.36
CA GLN A 277 17.17 63.82 38.67
C GLN A 277 16.36 64.62 39.69
N ASP A 278 15.91 63.96 40.74
CA ASP A 278 15.29 64.58 41.90
C ASP A 278 16.23 64.45 43.08
N ARG A 279 16.45 65.55 43.81
CA ARG A 279 17.33 65.59 44.97
C ARG A 279 16.61 66.27 46.12
N ASN A 280 16.74 65.72 47.32
CA ASN A 280 16.04 66.21 48.51
C ASN A 280 16.53 67.59 49.02
N ASP A 281 17.70 68.02 48.60
CA ASP A 281 18.37 69.27 48.98
C ASP A 281 18.06 70.43 48.01
N TYR A 282 17.50 70.15 46.82
CA TYR A 282 17.10 71.15 45.82
C TYR A 282 15.57 71.16 45.59
N ARG A 283 15.00 72.35 45.33
CA ARG A 283 13.55 72.52 45.06
C ARG A 283 13.14 72.26 43.60
N ARG A 284 14.10 72.07 42.69
CA ARG A 284 13.84 71.86 41.26
C ARG A 284 14.51 70.57 40.84
N ASN A 285 13.78 69.79 40.06
CA ASN A 285 14.32 68.59 39.43
C ASN A 285 15.31 69.01 38.35
N GLY A 286 16.43 68.30 38.26
CA GLY A 286 17.34 68.38 37.13
C GLY A 286 16.79 67.58 35.96
N ASP A 287 16.93 68.10 34.75
CA ASP A 287 16.68 67.35 33.52
C ASP A 287 17.89 67.41 32.59
N GLY A 288 18.06 66.37 31.77
CA GLY A 288 19.19 66.27 30.85
C GLY A 288 18.87 65.40 29.64
N LEU A 289 19.50 65.71 28.51
CA LEU A 289 19.54 64.85 27.33
C LEU A 289 20.96 64.31 27.19
N VAL A 290 21.10 63.00 27.25
CA VAL A 290 22.39 62.31 27.21
C VAL A 290 22.48 61.47 25.94
N ALA A 291 23.49 61.74 25.12
CA ALA A 291 23.93 60.85 24.05
C ALA A 291 25.20 60.13 24.50
N SER A 292 25.21 58.80 24.45
CA SER A 292 26.36 58.00 24.89
C SER A 292 26.75 56.94 23.87
N LEU A 293 28.05 56.65 23.82
CA LEU A 293 28.62 55.53 23.07
C LEU A 293 29.38 54.64 24.06
N ALA A 294 28.90 53.42 24.25
CA ALA A 294 29.49 52.45 25.16
C ALA A 294 30.22 51.36 24.36
N PHE A 295 31.36 50.88 24.87
CA PHE A 295 32.09 49.75 24.29
C PHE A 295 32.71 48.83 25.36
N THR A 296 32.75 47.53 25.07
CA THR A 296 33.33 46.48 25.92
C THR A 296 34.15 45.54 25.05
N MET A 297 35.38 45.24 25.45
CA MET A 297 36.29 44.38 24.69
C MET A 297 37.27 43.61 25.60
N PRO A 298 37.75 42.42 25.19
CA PRO A 298 38.81 41.72 25.92
C PRO A 298 40.15 42.45 25.80
N PHE A 299 41.02 42.32 26.81
CA PHE A 299 42.37 42.93 26.78
C PHE A 299 43.25 42.37 25.64
N ASP A 300 43.18 41.07 25.36
CA ASP A 300 43.89 40.43 24.24
C ASP A 300 42.96 40.27 23.01
N LEU A 301 42.82 41.34 22.25
CA LEU A 301 41.99 41.36 21.04
C LEU A 301 42.51 40.42 19.93
N LEU A 302 43.84 40.35 19.76
CA LEU A 302 44.46 39.56 18.70
C LEU A 302 44.35 38.06 19.00
N GLY A 303 44.61 37.64 20.23
CA GLY A 303 44.42 36.26 20.66
C GLY A 303 42.96 35.83 20.60
N ALA A 304 42.02 36.72 20.96
CA ALA A 304 40.59 36.45 20.85
C ALA A 304 40.13 36.24 19.39
N ASP A 305 40.61 37.06 18.45
CA ASP A 305 40.30 36.89 17.01
C ASP A 305 40.91 35.59 16.46
N GLN A 306 42.18 35.30 16.75
CA GLN A 306 42.82 34.04 16.34
C GLN A 306 42.12 32.80 16.93
N ALA A 307 41.63 32.88 18.16
CA ALA A 307 40.86 31.79 18.77
C ALA A 307 39.50 31.60 18.07
N ARG A 308 38.81 32.69 17.71
CA ARG A 308 37.55 32.63 16.94
C ARG A 308 37.74 32.07 15.55
N GLN A 309 38.78 32.48 14.83
CA GLN A 309 39.09 31.93 13.50
C GLN A 309 39.37 30.42 13.57
N ARG A 310 40.17 29.97 14.55
CA ARG A 310 40.42 28.54 14.77
C ARG A 310 39.15 27.76 15.11
N LEU A 311 38.26 28.34 15.93
CA LEU A 311 36.97 27.73 16.26
C LEU A 311 36.06 27.63 15.02
N GLY A 312 35.97 28.71 14.23
CA GLY A 312 35.18 28.74 12.99
C GLY A 312 35.66 27.70 11.98
N GLU A 313 36.98 27.63 11.74
CA GLU A 313 37.59 26.63 10.86
C GLU A 313 37.35 25.19 11.37
N ALA A 314 37.51 24.93 12.66
CA ALA A 314 37.26 23.61 13.25
C ALA A 314 35.79 23.19 13.13
N ASN A 315 34.85 24.11 13.39
CA ASN A 315 33.41 23.84 13.25
C ASN A 315 33.02 23.56 11.80
N TYR A 316 33.60 24.29 10.85
CA TYR A 316 33.40 24.05 9.42
C TYR A 316 33.91 22.67 9.00
N GLN A 317 35.14 22.31 9.39
CA GLN A 317 35.70 20.98 9.11
C GLN A 317 34.88 19.85 9.75
N ALA A 318 34.42 20.04 11.00
CA ALA A 318 33.55 19.08 11.67
C ALA A 318 32.21 18.90 10.94
N ALA A 319 31.58 20.00 10.50
CA ALA A 319 30.33 19.95 9.74
C ALA A 319 30.51 19.26 8.37
N GLN A 320 31.64 19.50 7.69
CA GLN A 320 31.97 18.85 6.43
C GLN A 320 32.11 17.33 6.59
N GLN A 321 32.82 16.89 7.63
CA GLN A 321 32.97 15.46 7.94
C GLN A 321 31.65 14.82 8.36
N ALA A 322 30.82 15.53 9.14
CA ALA A 322 29.50 15.06 9.53
C ALA A 322 28.58 14.84 8.31
N LEU A 323 28.61 15.74 7.32
CA LEU A 323 27.87 15.58 6.07
C LEU A 323 28.35 14.37 5.26
N ALA A 324 29.67 14.19 5.14
CA ALA A 324 30.25 13.04 4.44
C ALA A 324 29.88 11.70 5.12
N ALA A 325 29.97 11.64 6.44
CA ALA A 325 29.59 10.47 7.24
C ALA A 325 28.09 10.14 7.09
N GLU A 326 27.22 11.15 7.15
CA GLU A 326 25.77 10.99 6.99
C GLU A 326 25.42 10.43 5.60
N ARG A 327 26.07 10.95 4.55
CA ARG A 327 25.90 10.44 3.17
C ARG A 327 26.30 8.98 3.06
N GLN A 328 27.44 8.60 3.64
CA GLN A 328 27.90 7.21 3.64
C GLN A 328 26.94 6.29 4.41
N GLN A 329 26.44 6.74 5.57
CA GLN A 329 25.50 5.98 6.39
C GLN A 329 24.17 5.71 5.66
N LEU A 330 23.63 6.71 4.96
CA LEU A 330 22.39 6.55 4.18
C LEU A 330 22.58 5.60 3.00
N GLN A 331 23.70 5.71 2.28
CA GLN A 331 24.02 4.78 1.19
C GLN A 331 24.18 3.34 1.69
N PHE A 332 24.84 3.15 2.83
CA PHE A 332 24.98 1.83 3.44
C PHE A 332 23.61 1.26 3.88
N SER A 333 22.76 2.10 4.47
CA SER A 333 21.40 1.72 4.90
C SER A 333 20.55 1.32 3.70
N ALA A 334 20.61 2.07 2.60
CA ALA A 334 19.91 1.73 1.36
C ALA A 334 20.41 0.42 0.75
N LEU A 335 21.73 0.21 0.69
CA LEU A 335 22.30 -1.05 0.22
C LEU A 335 21.83 -2.25 1.06
N LYS A 336 21.86 -2.11 2.39
CA LYS A 336 21.40 -3.15 3.33
C LYS A 336 19.90 -3.43 3.15
N GLY A 337 19.08 -2.40 3.10
CA GLY A 337 17.63 -2.50 2.89
C GLY A 337 17.28 -3.17 1.56
N LEU A 338 17.92 -2.75 0.46
CA LEU A 338 17.68 -3.32 -0.87
C LEU A 338 18.07 -4.80 -0.94
N ARG A 339 19.19 -5.17 -0.32
CA ARG A 339 19.61 -6.57 -0.24
C ARG A 339 18.61 -7.41 0.55
N ALA A 340 18.22 -6.93 1.73
CA ALA A 340 17.26 -7.63 2.59
C ALA A 340 15.90 -7.78 1.88
N TYR A 341 15.46 -6.74 1.16
CA TYR A 341 14.20 -6.79 0.43
C TYR A 341 14.24 -7.79 -0.73
N ARG A 342 15.31 -7.78 -1.55
CA ARG A 342 15.48 -8.77 -2.63
C ARG A 342 15.48 -10.20 -2.09
N GLN A 343 16.20 -10.46 -0.99
CA GLN A 343 16.19 -11.78 -0.34
C GLN A 343 14.79 -12.19 0.13
N SER A 344 14.01 -11.25 0.67
CA SER A 344 12.61 -11.53 1.05
C SER A 344 11.69 -11.74 -0.15
N LEU A 345 11.94 -11.08 -1.29
CA LEU A 345 11.21 -11.30 -2.53
C LEU A 345 11.52 -12.68 -3.12
N ASP A 346 12.78 -13.11 -3.13
CA ASP A 346 13.17 -14.44 -3.57
C ASP A 346 12.48 -15.53 -2.71
N ALA A 347 12.46 -15.33 -1.39
CA ALA A 347 11.77 -16.23 -0.46
C ALA A 347 10.24 -16.22 -0.68
N LEU A 348 9.65 -15.06 -0.96
CA LEU A 348 8.23 -14.94 -1.28
C LEU A 348 7.89 -15.65 -2.60
N GLN A 349 8.65 -15.43 -3.66
CA GLN A 349 8.45 -16.11 -4.95
C GLN A 349 8.57 -17.63 -4.80
N ALA A 350 9.61 -18.12 -4.11
CA ALA A 350 9.75 -19.53 -3.81
C ALA A 350 8.54 -20.08 -3.04
N SER A 351 8.00 -19.32 -2.08
CA SER A 351 6.80 -19.73 -1.34
C SER A 351 5.53 -19.73 -2.20
N LEU A 352 5.38 -18.76 -3.12
CA LEU A 352 4.28 -18.71 -4.07
C LEU A 352 4.28 -19.91 -5.02
N GLU A 353 5.46 -20.40 -5.42
CA GLU A 353 5.63 -21.61 -6.23
C GLU A 353 5.46 -22.90 -5.42
N GLN A 354 5.87 -22.91 -4.14
CA GLN A 354 5.82 -24.09 -3.28
C GLN A 354 4.38 -24.50 -2.94
N VAL A 355 3.47 -23.54 -2.75
CA VAL A 355 2.06 -23.84 -2.41
C VAL A 355 1.37 -24.72 -3.48
N PRO A 356 1.32 -24.35 -4.77
CA PRO A 356 0.67 -25.19 -5.79
C PRO A 356 1.38 -26.53 -6.00
N GLN A 357 2.72 -26.59 -5.85
CA GLN A 357 3.45 -27.85 -5.90
C GLN A 357 3.05 -28.80 -4.75
N ALA A 358 2.95 -28.27 -3.52
CA ALA A 358 2.51 -29.04 -2.36
C ALA A 358 1.04 -29.46 -2.47
N GLU A 359 0.19 -28.62 -3.04
CA GLU A 359 -1.21 -28.93 -3.33
C GLU A 359 -1.34 -30.06 -4.34
N GLN A 360 -0.58 -30.00 -5.44
CA GLN A 360 -0.56 -31.04 -6.46
C GLN A 360 -0.11 -32.37 -5.88
N LEU A 361 0.98 -32.40 -5.11
CA LEU A 361 1.45 -33.61 -4.44
C LEU A 361 0.38 -34.20 -3.52
N TRP A 362 -0.30 -33.35 -2.74
CA TRP A 362 -1.39 -33.79 -1.88
C TRP A 362 -2.56 -34.39 -2.68
N ARG A 363 -2.98 -33.75 -3.77
CA ARG A 363 -4.05 -34.24 -4.66
C ARG A 363 -3.70 -35.56 -5.33
N GLU A 364 -2.46 -35.70 -5.81
CA GLU A 364 -1.98 -36.96 -6.40
C GLU A 364 -1.99 -38.10 -5.38
N ARG A 365 -1.53 -37.85 -4.16
CA ARG A 365 -1.59 -38.83 -3.06
C ARG A 365 -3.02 -39.16 -2.67
N GLN A 366 -3.92 -38.18 -2.71
CA GLN A 366 -5.33 -38.39 -2.41
C GLN A 366 -6.00 -39.30 -3.45
N ALA A 367 -5.69 -39.09 -4.73
CA ALA A 367 -6.20 -39.92 -5.82
C ALA A 367 -5.69 -41.37 -5.77
N ARG A 368 -4.47 -41.59 -5.29
CA ARG A 368 -3.86 -42.93 -5.14
C ARG A 368 -4.25 -43.67 -3.86
N ARG A 369 -5.10 -43.07 -3.01
CA ARG A 369 -5.48 -43.63 -1.70
C ARG A 369 -6.02 -45.07 -1.77
N SER A 370 -6.72 -45.44 -2.84
CA SER A 370 -7.27 -46.79 -3.03
C SER A 370 -6.24 -47.83 -3.46
N VAL A 371 -5.05 -47.42 -3.91
CA VAL A 371 -4.04 -48.28 -4.54
C VAL A 371 -2.86 -48.54 -3.60
N ASP A 372 -2.43 -47.55 -2.83
CA ASP A 372 -1.14 -47.58 -2.09
C ASP A 372 -1.21 -48.17 -0.67
N GLY A 373 -2.35 -48.75 -0.25
CA GLY A 373 -2.47 -49.44 1.04
C GLY A 373 -2.18 -48.57 2.29
N GLU A 374 -1.37 -49.07 3.23
CA GLU A 374 -1.03 -48.39 4.49
C GLU A 374 0.08 -47.35 4.36
N GLU A 375 1.14 -47.66 3.60
CA GLU A 375 2.22 -46.71 3.32
C GLU A 375 1.70 -45.49 2.52
N GLY A 376 0.70 -45.71 1.66
CA GLY A 376 -0.04 -44.66 0.99
C GLY A 376 -0.76 -43.68 1.92
N LEU A 377 -1.29 -44.15 3.05
CA LEU A 377 -1.94 -43.26 4.02
C LEU A 377 -0.93 -42.32 4.68
N LEU A 378 0.21 -42.85 5.16
CA LEU A 378 1.23 -42.02 5.80
C LEU A 378 1.77 -40.98 4.82
N ALA A 379 2.03 -41.36 3.57
CA ALA A 379 2.46 -40.44 2.53
C ALA A 379 1.41 -39.37 2.19
N LEU A 380 0.11 -39.73 2.18
CA LEU A 380 -0.99 -38.79 2.01
C LEU A 380 -1.04 -37.77 3.15
N LEU A 381 -0.97 -38.23 4.40
CA LEU A 381 -1.01 -37.35 5.56
C LEU A 381 0.23 -36.45 5.64
N ASP A 382 1.39 -36.95 5.21
CA ASP A 382 2.62 -36.17 5.11
C ASP A 382 2.49 -35.07 4.04
N ALA A 383 1.97 -35.40 2.86
CA ALA A 383 1.69 -34.44 1.80
C ALA A 383 0.66 -33.39 2.21
N GLN A 384 -0.42 -33.79 2.90
CA GLN A 384 -1.43 -32.87 3.44
C GLN A 384 -0.82 -31.92 4.48
N ARG A 385 0.04 -32.43 5.37
CA ARG A 385 0.78 -31.60 6.33
C ARG A 385 1.74 -30.64 5.62
N GLY A 386 2.43 -31.11 4.59
CA GLY A 386 3.33 -30.31 3.75
C GLY A 386 2.61 -29.15 3.06
N TYR A 387 1.42 -29.40 2.52
CA TYR A 387 0.56 -28.35 1.95
C TYR A 387 0.16 -27.30 3.00
N GLN A 388 -0.28 -27.73 4.19
CA GLN A 388 -0.63 -26.81 5.28
C GLN A 388 0.58 -25.99 5.75
N ALA A 389 1.77 -26.59 5.82
CA ALA A 389 3.00 -25.87 6.14
C ALA A 389 3.40 -24.86 5.05
N ALA A 390 3.19 -25.18 3.77
CA ALA A 390 3.45 -24.27 2.66
C ALA A 390 2.50 -23.05 2.68
N LEU A 391 1.22 -23.24 3.02
CA LEU A 391 0.28 -22.13 3.21
C LEU A 391 0.71 -21.16 4.31
N LEU A 392 1.13 -21.68 5.46
CA LEU A 392 1.69 -20.87 6.54
C LEU A 392 2.98 -20.15 6.12
N GLY A 393 3.88 -20.87 5.42
CA GLY A 393 5.12 -20.32 4.89
C GLY A 393 4.88 -19.13 3.96
N ARG A 394 3.80 -19.15 3.17
CA ARG A 394 3.40 -18.03 2.30
C ARG A 394 2.96 -16.80 3.08
N ILE A 395 2.19 -16.97 4.16
CA ILE A 395 1.81 -15.86 5.04
C ILE A 395 3.08 -15.21 5.62
N GLN A 396 4.02 -16.03 6.10
CA GLN A 396 5.28 -15.56 6.70
C GLN A 396 6.19 -14.87 5.69
N ALA A 397 6.33 -15.42 4.48
CA ALA A 397 7.16 -14.84 3.44
C ALA A 397 6.57 -13.51 2.93
N TRP A 398 5.25 -13.41 2.82
CA TRP A 398 4.57 -12.16 2.48
C TRP A 398 4.78 -11.10 3.55
N HIS A 399 4.54 -11.44 4.81
CA HIS A 399 4.77 -10.55 5.96
C HIS A 399 6.22 -10.05 6.01
N ALA A 400 7.19 -10.95 5.84
CA ALA A 400 8.61 -10.59 5.83
C ALA A 400 8.94 -9.63 4.69
N ALA A 401 8.45 -9.89 3.47
CA ALA A 401 8.66 -9.00 2.33
C ALA A 401 8.02 -7.62 2.55
N TRP A 402 6.82 -7.59 3.11
CA TRP A 402 6.12 -6.34 3.43
C TRP A 402 6.89 -5.48 4.44
N LEU A 403 7.40 -6.07 5.52
CA LEU A 403 8.21 -5.35 6.51
C LEU A 403 9.49 -4.77 5.88
N ARG A 404 10.14 -5.51 4.99
CA ARG A 404 11.34 -5.03 4.27
C ARG A 404 11.03 -3.93 3.26
N GLU A 405 9.89 -4.00 2.58
CA GLU A 405 9.45 -2.90 1.74
C GLU A 405 9.17 -1.65 2.59
N ALA A 406 8.48 -1.79 3.72
CA ALA A 406 8.19 -0.67 4.62
C ALA A 406 9.47 0.03 5.11
N GLU A 407 10.50 -0.73 5.49
CA GLU A 407 11.84 -0.20 5.85
C GLU A 407 12.48 0.58 4.70
N LEU A 408 12.35 0.11 3.45
CA LEU A 408 12.86 0.83 2.28
C LEU A 408 12.09 2.13 2.03
N ARG A 409 10.78 2.14 2.25
CA ARG A 409 9.96 3.33 2.07
C ARG A 409 10.28 4.41 3.11
N LEU A 410 10.75 4.05 4.32
CA LEU A 410 11.24 5.03 5.31
C LEU A 410 12.36 5.92 4.74
N LEU A 411 13.25 5.36 3.92
CA LEU A 411 14.41 6.11 3.40
C LEU A 411 14.00 7.28 2.49
N LEU A 412 12.79 7.29 1.95
CA LEU A 412 12.33 8.32 1.01
C LEU A 412 10.96 8.89 1.36
N ASP A 413 10.31 8.45 2.45
CA ASP A 413 9.01 8.92 2.96
C ASP A 413 7.96 9.21 1.87
N ASP A 414 7.75 8.24 0.97
CA ASP A 414 6.81 8.34 -0.16
C ASP A 414 7.03 9.58 -1.07
N GLN A 415 8.26 10.12 -1.13
CA GLN A 415 8.64 11.20 -2.06
C GLN A 415 8.30 10.84 -3.52
N ALA A 416 8.03 11.89 -4.31
CA ALA A 416 7.77 11.77 -5.74
C ALA A 416 8.89 10.96 -6.43
N GLY A 417 8.51 9.84 -7.06
CA GLY A 417 9.43 8.91 -7.71
C GLY A 417 9.70 7.61 -6.93
N LEU A 418 9.26 7.45 -5.67
CA LEU A 418 9.40 6.21 -4.92
C LEU A 418 8.80 5.01 -5.67
N GLY A 419 7.63 5.18 -6.29
CA GLY A 419 7.00 4.14 -7.11
C GLY A 419 7.88 3.67 -8.27
N GLN A 420 8.67 4.56 -8.87
CA GLN A 420 9.62 4.21 -9.93
C GLN A 420 10.84 3.44 -9.38
N LEU A 421 11.31 3.82 -8.19
CA LEU A 421 12.44 3.17 -7.50
C LEU A 421 12.09 1.77 -6.98
N LEU A 422 10.84 1.56 -6.59
CA LEU A 422 10.31 0.24 -6.25
C LEU A 422 10.00 -0.61 -7.50
N GLY A 423 9.97 -0.01 -8.68
CA GLY A 423 9.65 -0.67 -9.96
C GLY A 423 8.14 -0.72 -10.24
N GLY A 424 7.79 -0.99 -11.50
CA GLY A 424 6.39 -1.02 -11.97
C GLY A 424 5.65 -2.32 -11.63
N GLY A 425 6.36 -3.42 -11.40
CA GLY A 425 5.75 -4.70 -11.08
C GLY A 425 5.17 -4.75 -9.66
N ARG A 426 4.00 -5.39 -9.53
CA ARG A 426 3.31 -5.60 -8.25
C ARG A 426 3.00 -7.09 -8.07
N LEU A 427 3.33 -7.61 -6.89
CA LEU A 427 2.83 -8.89 -6.40
C LEU A 427 1.57 -8.62 -5.60
N HIS A 428 0.52 -9.38 -5.86
CA HIS A 428 -0.73 -9.31 -5.10
C HIS A 428 -0.89 -10.56 -4.24
N TRP A 429 -1.46 -10.39 -3.05
CA TRP A 429 -1.76 -11.53 -2.19
C TRP A 429 -2.73 -12.46 -2.94
N PRO A 430 -2.35 -13.72 -3.18
CA PRO A 430 -3.26 -14.65 -3.83
C PRO A 430 -4.43 -14.89 -2.90
N GLN A 431 -5.62 -14.47 -3.29
CA GLN A 431 -6.83 -14.86 -2.58
C GLN A 431 -6.85 -16.39 -2.49
N GLN A 432 -7.06 -16.92 -1.28
CA GLN A 432 -7.23 -18.36 -1.10
C GLN A 432 -8.42 -18.80 -1.98
N GLY A 433 -8.11 -19.57 -3.02
CA GLY A 433 -9.06 -19.79 -4.12
C GLY A 433 -8.56 -20.80 -5.15
N GLY A 434 -7.94 -21.89 -4.70
CA GLY A 434 -8.10 -23.15 -5.41
C GLY A 434 -9.55 -23.62 -5.24
N ALA A 435 -10.34 -23.57 -6.31
CA ALA A 435 -11.69 -24.16 -6.43
C ALA A 435 -12.86 -23.54 -5.63
N ALA A 436 -13.26 -22.32 -5.99
CA ALA A 436 -14.64 -21.85 -6.24
C ALA A 436 -14.53 -20.34 -6.49
N ALA A 437 -14.91 -19.86 -7.68
CA ALA A 437 -15.03 -18.40 -7.82
C ALA A 437 -16.18 -17.97 -6.93
N ALA A 438 -16.01 -16.91 -6.13
CA ALA A 438 -17.15 -16.22 -5.58
C ALA A 438 -18.08 -15.88 -6.76
N TRP A 439 -19.35 -16.27 -6.64
CA TRP A 439 -20.36 -16.03 -7.67
C TRP A 439 -20.32 -14.56 -8.11
N ASP A 440 -20.10 -14.33 -9.39
CA ASP A 440 -19.99 -13.01 -9.99
C ASP A 440 -20.74 -12.94 -11.33
N GLN A 441 -21.06 -11.72 -11.75
CA GLN A 441 -21.66 -11.44 -13.05
C GLN A 441 -20.61 -10.85 -13.99
N GLY A 442 -20.57 -11.35 -15.22
CA GLY A 442 -19.77 -10.82 -16.30
C GLY A 442 -20.60 -10.27 -17.44
N VAL A 443 -19.97 -9.48 -18.29
CA VAL A 443 -20.59 -8.96 -19.50
C VAL A 443 -19.59 -8.92 -20.65
N TYR A 444 -20.04 -9.35 -21.83
CA TYR A 444 -19.31 -9.24 -23.08
C TYR A 444 -19.47 -7.83 -23.62
N ILE A 445 -18.37 -7.25 -24.09
CA ILE A 445 -18.29 -5.91 -24.65
C ILE A 445 -17.59 -6.04 -26.00
N TRP A 446 -18.34 -6.39 -27.04
CA TRP A 446 -17.77 -6.55 -28.39
C TRP A 446 -17.29 -5.23 -28.98
N ASP A 447 -17.97 -4.13 -28.64
CA ASP A 447 -17.60 -2.77 -29.02
C ASP A 447 -17.19 -1.93 -27.79
N SER A 448 -15.88 -1.77 -27.62
CA SER A 448 -15.28 -1.03 -26.51
C SER A 448 -15.15 0.48 -26.73
N ARG A 449 -15.63 1.04 -27.86
CA ARG A 449 -15.43 2.48 -28.19
C ARG A 449 -15.85 3.42 -27.07
N ALA A 450 -16.96 3.15 -26.40
CA ALA A 450 -17.44 3.99 -25.30
C ALA A 450 -16.59 3.89 -24.01
N LEU A 451 -15.96 2.73 -23.76
CA LEU A 451 -15.05 2.54 -22.61
C LEU A 451 -13.66 3.13 -22.87
N LEU A 452 -13.20 3.09 -24.12
CA LEU A 452 -11.91 3.66 -24.49
C LEU A 452 -11.96 5.19 -24.59
N ASP A 453 -13.13 5.76 -24.87
CA ASP A 453 -13.37 7.20 -24.89
C ASP A 453 -13.23 7.84 -23.48
N PRO A 454 -12.26 8.75 -23.26
CA PRO A 454 -12.04 9.39 -21.96
C PRO A 454 -13.27 10.13 -21.41
N GLN A 455 -14.14 10.66 -22.27
CA GLN A 455 -15.30 11.43 -21.84
C GLN A 455 -16.44 10.54 -21.31
N ARG A 456 -16.52 9.29 -21.78
CA ARG A 456 -17.61 8.36 -21.46
C ARG A 456 -17.21 7.28 -20.45
N ARG A 457 -15.94 6.88 -20.44
CA ARG A 457 -15.40 5.77 -19.63
C ARG A 457 -15.93 5.70 -18.20
N THR A 458 -15.78 6.78 -17.42
CA THR A 458 -16.16 6.77 -16.00
C THR A 458 -17.65 6.52 -15.80
N ALA A 459 -18.49 7.16 -16.61
CA ALA A 459 -19.94 7.00 -16.52
C ALA A 459 -20.39 5.59 -16.93
N GLU A 460 -19.74 5.00 -17.94
CA GLU A 460 -19.99 3.61 -18.37
C GLU A 460 -19.56 2.59 -17.32
N LEU A 461 -18.35 2.72 -16.75
CA LEU A 461 -17.88 1.81 -15.69
C LEU A 461 -18.78 1.84 -14.45
N GLN A 462 -19.20 3.03 -14.02
CA GLN A 462 -20.15 3.18 -12.90
C GLN A 462 -21.54 2.60 -13.22
N ARG A 463 -21.96 2.63 -14.49
CA ARG A 463 -23.22 2.00 -14.94
C ARG A 463 -23.12 0.48 -14.85
N LEU A 464 -22.02 -0.10 -15.32
CA LEU A 464 -21.76 -1.54 -15.26
C LEU A 464 -21.66 -2.05 -13.81
N GLN A 465 -20.93 -1.33 -12.95
CA GLN A 465 -20.83 -1.66 -11.52
C GLN A 465 -22.20 -1.67 -10.83
N ARG A 466 -23.03 -0.64 -11.08
CA ARG A 466 -24.40 -0.56 -10.53
C ARG A 466 -25.32 -1.65 -11.07
N SER A 467 -25.05 -2.16 -12.27
CA SER A 467 -25.74 -3.30 -12.87
C SER A 467 -25.30 -4.65 -12.28
N GLY A 468 -24.42 -4.66 -11.27
CA GLY A 468 -23.94 -5.87 -10.59
C GLY A 468 -22.79 -6.58 -11.32
N MET A 469 -22.23 -5.98 -12.38
CA MET A 469 -21.12 -6.56 -13.13
C MET A 469 -19.83 -6.46 -12.34
N GLY A 470 -19.11 -7.58 -12.23
CA GLY A 470 -17.77 -7.65 -11.64
C GLY A 470 -16.68 -8.07 -12.63
N GLN A 471 -17.07 -8.58 -13.79
CA GLN A 471 -16.18 -9.05 -14.87
C GLN A 471 -16.55 -8.36 -16.19
N LEU A 472 -15.58 -7.76 -16.86
CA LEU A 472 -15.76 -7.08 -18.14
C LEU A 472 -14.90 -7.76 -19.20
N TYR A 473 -15.51 -8.40 -20.20
CA TYR A 473 -14.80 -9.00 -21.33
C TYR A 473 -14.72 -7.97 -22.47
N VAL A 474 -13.62 -7.23 -22.54
CA VAL A 474 -13.47 -6.06 -23.41
C VAL A 474 -12.83 -6.44 -24.73
N GLY A 475 -13.62 -6.39 -25.80
CA GLY A 475 -13.22 -6.66 -27.17
C GLY A 475 -12.59 -5.45 -27.85
N LEU A 476 -11.77 -5.73 -28.86
CA LEU A 476 -11.20 -4.72 -29.75
C LEU A 476 -11.62 -4.98 -31.19
N THR A 477 -12.14 -3.95 -31.84
CA THR A 477 -12.40 -3.95 -33.28
C THR A 477 -11.09 -3.97 -34.07
N ALA A 478 -11.13 -4.44 -35.32
CA ALA A 478 -9.95 -4.42 -36.21
C ALA A 478 -9.37 -3.00 -36.40
N ALA A 479 -10.19 -1.96 -36.31
CA ALA A 479 -9.71 -0.57 -36.36
C ALA A 479 -8.90 -0.19 -35.11
N GLN A 480 -9.38 -0.56 -33.91
CA GLN A 480 -8.66 -0.32 -32.65
C GLN A 480 -7.36 -1.13 -32.58
N VAL A 481 -7.37 -2.37 -33.08
CA VAL A 481 -6.13 -3.16 -33.16
C VAL A 481 -5.09 -2.47 -34.06
N ARG A 482 -5.49 -1.87 -35.19
CA ARG A 482 -4.58 -1.15 -36.10
C ARG A 482 -4.14 0.23 -35.61
N ALA A 483 -4.93 0.90 -34.77
CA ALA A 483 -4.63 2.24 -34.24
C ALA A 483 -3.73 2.14 -33.01
N GLU A 484 -2.46 1.80 -33.21
CA GLU A 484 -1.59 1.34 -32.12
C GLU A 484 -1.29 2.38 -31.06
N ASP A 485 -0.88 3.57 -31.48
CA ASP A 485 -0.43 4.65 -30.61
C ASP A 485 -1.54 5.18 -29.67
N ASP A 486 -2.80 5.03 -30.06
CA ASP A 486 -3.95 5.54 -29.30
C ASP A 486 -4.61 4.48 -28.41
N THR A 487 -4.63 3.22 -28.86
CA THR A 487 -5.41 2.16 -28.20
C THR A 487 -4.75 1.64 -26.93
N GLU A 488 -3.42 1.50 -26.91
CA GLU A 488 -2.69 1.03 -25.72
C GLU A 488 -2.82 1.99 -24.52
N PRO A 489 -2.60 3.31 -24.67
CA PRO A 489 -2.86 4.27 -23.60
C PRO A 489 -4.32 4.29 -23.15
N ALA A 490 -5.28 4.18 -24.09
CA ALA A 490 -6.69 4.15 -23.74
C ALA A 490 -7.07 2.91 -22.92
N LEU A 491 -6.51 1.74 -23.24
CA LEU A 491 -6.69 0.51 -22.47
C LEU A 491 -6.02 0.61 -21.10
N ALA A 492 -4.81 1.14 -21.00
CA ALA A 492 -4.14 1.37 -19.71
C ALA A 492 -4.99 2.26 -18.80
N ALA A 493 -5.55 3.34 -19.35
CA ALA A 493 -6.40 4.26 -18.62
C ALA A 493 -7.79 3.65 -18.28
N LEU A 494 -8.30 2.72 -19.10
CA LEU A 494 -9.48 1.92 -18.77
C LEU A 494 -9.22 1.02 -17.56
N LEU A 495 -8.11 0.28 -17.56
CA LEU A 495 -7.71 -0.61 -16.47
C LEU A 495 -7.53 0.15 -15.16
N GLN A 496 -6.85 1.30 -15.20
CA GLN A 496 -6.66 2.16 -14.04
C GLN A 496 -7.98 2.72 -13.48
N ALA A 497 -8.95 3.04 -14.35
CA ALA A 497 -10.25 3.54 -13.93
C ALA A 497 -11.17 2.43 -13.36
N ALA A 498 -11.00 1.19 -13.80
CA ALA A 498 -11.78 0.04 -13.36
C ALA A 498 -11.36 -0.48 -11.97
N GLU A 499 -10.07 -0.38 -11.64
CA GLU A 499 -9.49 -0.85 -10.37
C GLU A 499 -10.21 -0.33 -9.10
N PRO A 500 -10.41 0.99 -8.89
CA PRO A 500 -11.07 1.49 -7.69
C PRO A 500 -12.56 1.09 -7.58
N LEU A 501 -13.16 0.65 -8.68
CA LEU A 501 -14.55 0.17 -8.72
C LEU A 501 -14.66 -1.35 -8.46
N GLY A 502 -13.52 -2.04 -8.31
CA GLY A 502 -13.48 -3.50 -8.13
C GLY A 502 -13.85 -4.28 -9.38
N LEU A 503 -13.80 -3.66 -10.56
CA LEU A 503 -14.15 -4.27 -11.84
C LEU A 503 -12.91 -4.99 -12.42
N ARG A 504 -13.05 -6.28 -12.72
CA ARG A 504 -11.99 -7.04 -13.37
C ARG A 504 -12.19 -6.99 -14.88
N VAL A 505 -11.17 -6.51 -15.59
CA VAL A 505 -11.19 -6.37 -17.04
C VAL A 505 -10.34 -7.46 -17.66
N SER A 506 -10.95 -8.28 -18.52
CA SER A 506 -10.28 -9.28 -19.33
C SER A 506 -10.28 -8.89 -20.79
N LEU A 507 -9.18 -9.14 -21.48
CA LEU A 507 -9.06 -8.91 -22.93
C LEU A 507 -9.89 -9.98 -23.66
N LEU A 508 -10.85 -9.56 -24.48
CA LEU A 508 -11.69 -10.45 -25.29
C LEU A 508 -11.19 -10.48 -26.74
N LEU A 509 -10.91 -11.66 -27.26
CA LEU A 509 -10.40 -11.88 -28.61
C LEU A 509 -11.16 -13.06 -29.26
N GLY A 510 -11.63 -12.93 -30.50
CA GLY A 510 -12.51 -13.95 -31.10
C GLY A 510 -12.47 -14.06 -32.63
N GLU A 511 -11.35 -13.75 -33.29
CA GLU A 511 -11.26 -13.87 -34.75
C GLU A 511 -11.13 -15.35 -35.18
N PRO A 512 -12.07 -15.89 -35.99
CA PRO A 512 -12.14 -17.33 -36.27
C PRO A 512 -10.93 -17.90 -36.98
N SER A 513 -10.30 -17.11 -37.85
CA SER A 513 -9.11 -17.55 -38.59
C SER A 513 -7.94 -17.96 -37.68
N TRP A 514 -7.90 -17.47 -36.44
CA TRP A 514 -6.87 -17.81 -35.44
C TRP A 514 -6.92 -19.26 -34.95
N ILE A 515 -8.04 -19.98 -35.16
CA ILE A 515 -8.13 -21.42 -34.89
C ILE A 515 -7.10 -22.19 -35.71
N THR A 516 -6.85 -21.74 -36.95
CA THR A 516 -5.97 -22.41 -37.89
C THR A 516 -4.49 -22.19 -37.57
N ALA A 517 -3.63 -23.11 -38.00
CA ALA A 517 -2.18 -22.97 -37.87
C ALA A 517 -1.63 -21.70 -38.57
N GLN A 518 -2.29 -21.23 -39.64
CA GLN A 518 -1.90 -20.02 -40.37
C GLN A 518 -2.28 -18.73 -39.65
N GLY A 519 -3.44 -18.69 -38.98
CA GLY A 519 -3.91 -17.51 -38.24
C GLY A 519 -3.31 -17.36 -36.84
N ARG A 520 -2.95 -18.47 -36.18
CA ARG A 520 -2.39 -18.49 -34.81
C ARG A 520 -1.25 -17.48 -34.55
N PRO A 521 -0.27 -17.25 -35.45
CA PRO A 521 0.80 -16.28 -35.22
C PRO A 521 0.31 -14.83 -35.02
N GLU A 522 -0.83 -14.45 -35.59
CA GLU A 522 -1.41 -13.12 -35.39
C GLU A 522 -1.95 -12.95 -33.96
N LEU A 523 -2.67 -13.94 -33.45
CA LEU A 523 -3.13 -13.97 -32.06
C LEU A 523 -1.95 -13.83 -31.09
N LEU A 524 -0.87 -14.59 -31.30
CA LEU A 524 0.32 -14.51 -30.44
C LEU A 524 0.99 -13.13 -30.50
N ARG A 525 0.96 -12.46 -31.65
CA ARG A 525 1.47 -11.09 -31.79
C ARG A 525 0.65 -10.09 -30.96
N LEU A 526 -0.67 -10.22 -30.94
CA LEU A 526 -1.54 -9.37 -30.11
C LEU A 526 -1.30 -9.59 -28.62
N LEU A 527 -1.15 -10.84 -28.19
CA LEU A 527 -0.82 -11.15 -26.79
C LEU A 527 0.53 -10.57 -26.37
N GLN A 528 1.53 -10.64 -27.26
CA GLN A 528 2.84 -10.05 -26.99
C GLN A 528 2.78 -8.53 -26.91
N ARG A 529 1.98 -7.89 -27.77
CA ARG A 529 1.80 -6.45 -27.81
C ARG A 529 1.20 -5.91 -26.53
N TYR A 530 0.09 -6.50 -26.07
CA TYR A 530 -0.60 -6.04 -24.87
C TYR A 530 -0.01 -6.57 -23.56
N ARG A 531 1.08 -7.35 -23.60
CA ARG A 531 1.65 -8.07 -22.44
C ARG A 531 1.94 -7.21 -21.20
N GLN A 532 2.22 -5.92 -21.39
CA GLN A 532 2.54 -4.99 -20.29
C GLN A 532 1.29 -4.43 -19.58
N LEU A 533 0.09 -4.63 -20.15
CA LEU A 533 -1.16 -4.15 -19.59
C LEU A 533 -1.68 -5.13 -18.51
N PRO A 534 -2.10 -4.64 -17.34
CA PRO A 534 -2.52 -5.48 -16.21
C PRO A 534 -3.97 -5.97 -16.36
N PHE A 535 -4.29 -6.71 -17.44
CA PHE A 535 -5.58 -7.37 -17.56
C PHE A 535 -5.73 -8.46 -16.48
N ALA A 536 -6.97 -8.68 -16.02
CA ALA A 536 -7.32 -9.74 -15.08
C ALA A 536 -7.31 -11.14 -15.72
N GLY A 537 -7.41 -11.22 -17.05
CA GLY A 537 -7.50 -12.47 -17.81
C GLY A 537 -7.52 -12.23 -19.31
N LEU A 538 -7.35 -13.32 -20.07
CA LEU A 538 -7.61 -13.39 -21.51
C LEU A 538 -8.84 -14.26 -21.73
N HIS A 539 -9.85 -13.74 -22.42
CA HIS A 539 -11.05 -14.49 -22.81
C HIS A 539 -11.01 -14.72 -24.33
N LEU A 540 -10.96 -15.98 -24.75
CA LEU A 540 -11.02 -16.32 -26.18
C LEU A 540 -12.41 -16.82 -26.56
N ASP A 541 -13.03 -16.12 -27.51
CA ASP A 541 -14.26 -16.55 -28.16
C ASP A 541 -13.98 -17.12 -29.55
N LEU A 542 -13.42 -18.32 -29.58
CA LEU A 542 -13.06 -19.00 -30.82
C LEU A 542 -14.07 -20.10 -31.14
N GLU A 543 -15.15 -19.71 -31.82
CA GLU A 543 -16.21 -20.63 -32.24
C GLU A 543 -15.80 -21.44 -33.48
N VAL A 544 -15.59 -22.75 -33.31
CA VAL A 544 -15.16 -23.67 -34.38
C VAL A 544 -16.17 -23.81 -35.53
N GLU A 545 -17.43 -23.48 -35.27
CA GLU A 545 -18.54 -23.51 -36.22
C GLU A 545 -18.49 -22.36 -37.22
N GLN A 546 -17.87 -21.23 -36.89
CA GLN A 546 -17.79 -20.06 -37.77
C GLN A 546 -16.94 -20.33 -39.03
N LEU A 547 -16.05 -21.33 -38.98
CA LEU A 547 -15.29 -21.80 -40.14
C LEU A 547 -16.06 -22.85 -41.00
N GLY A 548 -17.37 -23.01 -40.78
CA GLY A 548 -18.27 -23.84 -41.57
C GLY A 548 -18.78 -25.10 -40.86
N TRP A 549 -19.93 -25.61 -41.27
CA TRP A 549 -20.57 -26.80 -40.68
C TRP A 549 -20.77 -27.91 -41.73
N PRO A 550 -20.54 -29.20 -41.42
CA PRO A 550 -20.13 -29.77 -40.13
C PRO A 550 -18.67 -29.48 -39.76
N VAL A 551 -18.36 -29.45 -38.46
CA VAL A 551 -16.99 -29.23 -37.97
C VAL A 551 -16.17 -30.52 -38.10
N PRO A 552 -15.07 -30.53 -38.87
CA PRO A 552 -14.23 -31.72 -39.02
C PRO A 552 -13.37 -31.95 -37.75
N PRO A 553 -13.03 -33.23 -37.42
CA PRO A 553 -12.16 -33.55 -36.27
C PRO A 553 -10.84 -32.79 -36.25
N GLU A 554 -10.24 -32.56 -37.43
CA GLU A 554 -8.99 -31.79 -37.55
C GLU A 554 -9.13 -30.36 -37.04
N ARG A 555 -10.28 -29.70 -37.25
CA ARG A 555 -10.51 -28.34 -36.76
C ARG A 555 -10.62 -28.29 -35.23
N LEU A 556 -11.25 -29.29 -34.62
CA LEU A 556 -11.28 -29.42 -33.17
C LEU A 556 -9.86 -29.59 -32.62
N GLN A 557 -9.02 -30.37 -33.28
CA GLN A 557 -7.61 -30.50 -32.90
C GLN A 557 -6.86 -29.18 -33.06
N GLN A 558 -7.01 -28.47 -34.18
CA GLN A 558 -6.37 -27.17 -34.41
C GLN A 558 -6.78 -26.12 -33.37
N TRP A 559 -8.05 -26.13 -32.96
CA TRP A 559 -8.56 -25.28 -31.88
C TRP A 559 -7.89 -25.61 -30.54
N LEU A 560 -7.85 -26.89 -30.14
CA LEU A 560 -7.18 -27.32 -28.92
C LEU A 560 -5.68 -26.99 -28.93
N ASP A 561 -5.01 -27.19 -30.07
CA ASP A 561 -3.60 -26.83 -30.24
C ASP A 561 -3.39 -25.31 -30.08
N THR A 562 -4.30 -24.50 -30.62
CA THR A 562 -4.26 -23.04 -30.47
C THR A 562 -4.46 -22.64 -29.00
N LEU A 563 -5.42 -23.23 -28.29
CA LEU A 563 -5.63 -22.96 -26.87
C LEU A 563 -4.42 -23.36 -26.02
N ALA A 564 -3.82 -24.52 -26.28
CA ALA A 564 -2.62 -24.97 -25.58
C ALA A 564 -1.42 -24.03 -25.81
N VAL A 565 -1.21 -23.58 -27.05
CA VAL A 565 -0.15 -22.62 -27.36
C VAL A 565 -0.43 -21.28 -26.68
N VAL A 566 -1.65 -20.77 -26.71
CA VAL A 566 -2.01 -19.51 -26.05
C VAL A 566 -1.84 -19.60 -24.53
N ALA A 567 -2.28 -20.69 -23.90
CA ALA A 567 -2.12 -20.92 -22.47
C ALA A 567 -0.65 -20.85 -22.01
N GLY A 568 0.29 -21.34 -22.85
CA GLY A 568 1.72 -21.26 -22.58
C GLY A 568 2.37 -19.89 -22.83
N HIS A 569 1.76 -19.02 -23.65
CA HIS A 569 2.35 -17.71 -24.03
C HIS A 569 1.69 -16.53 -23.33
N SER A 570 0.42 -16.66 -22.97
CA SER A 570 -0.37 -15.59 -22.33
C SER A 570 0.21 -15.24 -20.95
N PRO A 571 0.45 -13.96 -20.65
CA PRO A 571 0.82 -13.53 -19.30
C PRO A 571 -0.38 -13.55 -18.32
N TRP A 572 -1.60 -13.73 -18.83
CA TRP A 572 -2.85 -13.73 -18.06
C TRP A 572 -3.52 -15.10 -18.08
N PRO A 573 -4.31 -15.45 -17.05
CA PRO A 573 -5.13 -16.66 -17.06
C PRO A 573 -6.05 -16.72 -18.28
N LEU A 574 -6.04 -17.84 -18.99
CA LEU A 574 -6.86 -18.07 -20.18
C LEU A 574 -8.25 -18.57 -19.77
N ALA A 575 -9.29 -17.94 -20.28
CA ALA A 575 -10.69 -18.37 -20.25
C ALA A 575 -11.21 -18.48 -21.69
N ILE A 576 -12.26 -19.25 -21.89
CA ILE A 576 -12.88 -19.39 -23.21
C ILE A 576 -14.40 -19.30 -23.12
N SER A 577 -15.04 -18.94 -24.22
CA SER A 577 -16.42 -19.28 -24.49
C SER A 577 -16.49 -20.45 -25.46
N SER A 578 -17.52 -21.27 -25.29
CA SER A 578 -17.74 -22.41 -26.18
C SER A 578 -19.19 -22.86 -26.17
N HIS A 579 -19.64 -23.36 -27.32
CA HIS A 579 -20.96 -23.97 -27.44
C HIS A 579 -21.04 -25.24 -26.57
N PRO A 580 -22.12 -25.47 -25.80
CA PRO A 580 -22.28 -26.62 -24.91
C PRO A 580 -22.15 -28.00 -25.58
N ARG A 581 -22.32 -28.10 -26.91
CA ARG A 581 -22.29 -29.36 -27.67
C ARG A 581 -20.93 -30.04 -27.61
N TRP A 582 -19.86 -29.28 -27.44
CA TRP A 582 -18.50 -29.81 -27.36
C TRP A 582 -18.19 -30.46 -26.01
N PHE A 583 -19.12 -30.36 -25.05
CA PHE A 583 -19.05 -30.99 -23.74
C PHE A 583 -19.97 -32.22 -23.61
N ASP A 584 -20.58 -32.63 -24.73
CA ASP A 584 -21.25 -33.92 -24.82
C ASP A 584 -20.27 -35.08 -25.02
N ALA A 585 -20.78 -36.32 -24.96
CA ALA A 585 -19.95 -37.49 -25.16
C ALA A 585 -19.30 -37.43 -26.55
N PRO A 586 -17.96 -37.56 -26.66
CA PRO A 586 -17.28 -37.42 -27.94
C PRO A 586 -17.70 -38.53 -28.90
N ALA A 587 -17.91 -38.17 -30.17
CA ALA A 587 -18.14 -39.14 -31.22
C ALA A 587 -16.90 -40.04 -31.42
N ALA A 588 -17.11 -41.30 -31.78
CA ALA A 588 -16.01 -42.24 -32.02
C ALA A 588 -15.05 -41.70 -33.10
N GLY A 589 -13.78 -41.50 -32.75
CA GLY A 589 -12.75 -40.97 -33.64
C GLY A 589 -12.60 -39.44 -33.66
N ALA A 590 -13.37 -38.70 -32.86
CA ALA A 590 -13.20 -37.24 -32.69
C ALA A 590 -12.31 -36.89 -31.47
N PRO A 591 -11.56 -35.78 -31.49
CA PRO A 591 -10.83 -35.29 -30.33
C PRO A 591 -11.76 -35.06 -29.13
N CYS A 592 -11.31 -35.47 -27.94
CA CYS A 592 -12.00 -35.15 -26.69
C CYS A 592 -11.73 -33.69 -26.33
N VAL A 593 -12.64 -32.78 -26.67
CA VAL A 593 -12.53 -31.36 -26.33
C VAL A 593 -12.32 -31.15 -24.83
N PRO A 594 -13.17 -31.69 -23.92
CA PRO A 594 -13.03 -31.43 -22.49
C PRO A 594 -11.68 -31.93 -21.92
N CYS A 595 -11.12 -33.00 -22.48
CA CYS A 595 -9.82 -33.54 -22.06
C CYS A 595 -8.65 -32.58 -22.39
N GLY A 596 -8.76 -31.81 -23.47
CA GLY A 596 -7.74 -30.83 -23.88
C GLY A 596 -7.83 -29.48 -23.15
N LEU A 597 -8.83 -29.29 -22.29
CA LEU A 597 -9.13 -28.01 -21.64
C LEU A 597 -8.69 -27.94 -20.17
N GLU A 598 -8.00 -28.95 -19.63
CA GLU A 598 -7.57 -28.96 -18.22
C GLU A 598 -6.63 -27.78 -17.84
N GLN A 599 -5.93 -27.20 -18.82
CA GLN A 599 -5.07 -26.02 -18.63
C GLN A 599 -5.78 -24.68 -18.84
N VAL A 600 -7.05 -24.72 -19.27
CA VAL A 600 -7.88 -23.53 -19.44
C VAL A 600 -8.60 -23.23 -18.13
N GLY A 601 -8.74 -21.95 -17.80
CA GLY A 601 -9.51 -21.46 -16.67
C GLY A 601 -11.02 -21.63 -16.87
N PRO A 602 -11.85 -20.66 -16.45
CA PRO A 602 -13.29 -20.75 -16.61
C PRO A 602 -13.72 -20.87 -18.08
N ILE A 603 -14.69 -21.74 -18.33
CA ILE A 603 -15.34 -21.97 -19.62
C ILE A 603 -16.75 -21.40 -19.55
N SER A 604 -17.06 -20.42 -20.38
CA SER A 604 -18.36 -19.79 -20.46
C SER A 604 -19.22 -20.55 -21.47
N LEU A 605 -20.20 -21.30 -20.96
CA LEU A 605 -21.09 -22.12 -21.77
C LEU A 605 -22.13 -21.21 -22.43
N MET A 606 -22.02 -21.03 -23.75
CA MET A 606 -22.96 -20.22 -24.52
C MET A 606 -24.27 -20.97 -24.76
N ILE A 607 -25.26 -20.75 -23.90
CA ILE A 607 -26.57 -21.41 -23.98
C ILE A 607 -27.63 -20.41 -24.45
N TYR A 608 -27.97 -20.48 -25.74
CA TYR A 608 -29.01 -19.67 -26.36
C TYR A 608 -30.41 -20.25 -26.07
N GLN A 609 -30.95 -19.94 -24.89
CA GLN A 609 -32.30 -20.31 -24.47
C GLN A 609 -32.75 -19.37 -23.34
N ARG A 610 -33.97 -18.83 -23.45
CA ARG A 610 -34.57 -17.97 -22.41
C ARG A 610 -35.13 -18.74 -21.20
N ASP A 611 -35.55 -19.99 -21.38
CA ASP A 611 -36.08 -20.81 -20.28
C ASP A 611 -35.01 -21.03 -19.19
N PRO A 612 -35.17 -20.43 -18.00
CA PRO A 612 -34.11 -20.42 -17.00
C PRO A 612 -33.85 -21.80 -16.38
N GLN A 613 -34.86 -22.66 -16.32
CA GLN A 613 -34.72 -24.02 -15.80
C GLN A 613 -33.94 -24.88 -16.80
N ARG A 614 -34.27 -24.80 -18.09
CA ARG A 614 -33.53 -25.54 -19.13
C ARG A 614 -32.08 -25.09 -19.23
N SER A 615 -31.81 -23.79 -19.15
CA SER A 615 -30.44 -23.26 -19.16
C SER A 615 -29.63 -23.76 -17.96
N ALA A 616 -30.24 -23.75 -16.76
CA ALA A 616 -29.60 -24.26 -15.56
C ALA A 616 -29.37 -25.78 -15.60
N GLU A 617 -30.36 -26.55 -16.04
CA GLU A 617 -30.26 -28.01 -16.18
C GLU A 617 -29.14 -28.41 -17.15
N ALA A 618 -29.06 -27.77 -18.31
CA ALA A 618 -28.01 -28.03 -19.30
C ALA A 618 -26.61 -27.72 -18.73
N ALA A 619 -26.46 -26.57 -18.08
CA ALA A 619 -25.18 -26.16 -17.48
C ALA A 619 -24.75 -27.11 -16.34
N ARG A 620 -25.69 -27.50 -15.46
CA ARG A 620 -25.43 -28.47 -14.38
C ARG A 620 -25.06 -29.85 -14.90
N ALA A 621 -25.75 -30.33 -15.93
CA ALA A 621 -25.46 -31.64 -16.53
C ALA A 621 -24.03 -31.68 -17.11
N ILE A 622 -23.59 -30.60 -17.77
CA ILE A 622 -22.22 -30.47 -18.28
C ILE A 622 -21.21 -30.41 -17.14
N ALA A 623 -21.44 -29.58 -16.12
CA ALA A 623 -20.54 -29.45 -14.98
C ALA A 623 -20.39 -30.77 -14.19
N ALA A 624 -21.48 -31.51 -14.00
CA ALA A 624 -21.46 -32.81 -13.34
C ALA A 624 -20.69 -33.87 -14.15
N ARG A 625 -20.73 -33.80 -15.49
CA ARG A 625 -19.99 -34.71 -16.37
C ARG A 625 -18.48 -34.42 -16.36
N TRP A 626 -18.09 -33.16 -16.20
CA TRP A 626 -16.69 -32.71 -16.27
C TRP A 626 -16.25 -31.96 -15.01
N PRO A 627 -16.19 -32.62 -13.83
CA PRO A 627 -15.95 -31.97 -12.54
C PRO A 627 -14.55 -31.36 -12.37
N ARG A 628 -13.62 -31.64 -13.29
CA ARG A 628 -12.28 -31.05 -13.32
C ARG A 628 -12.23 -29.69 -14.02
N LEU A 629 -13.23 -29.38 -14.84
CA LEU A 629 -13.32 -28.12 -15.55
C LEU A 629 -14.15 -27.13 -14.74
N ARG A 630 -13.93 -25.84 -14.98
CA ARG A 630 -14.65 -24.76 -14.30
C ARG A 630 -15.59 -24.11 -15.30
N PHE A 631 -16.87 -24.01 -14.97
CA PHE A 631 -17.88 -23.49 -15.88
C PHE A 631 -18.52 -22.20 -15.38
N ARG A 632 -18.98 -21.41 -16.34
CA ARG A 632 -19.88 -20.27 -16.16
C ARG A 632 -21.04 -20.42 -17.14
N LEU A 633 -22.18 -19.83 -16.82
CA LEU A 633 -23.31 -19.80 -17.73
C LEU A 633 -23.28 -18.50 -18.52
N ALA A 634 -23.22 -18.54 -19.85
CA ALA A 634 -23.42 -17.36 -20.68
C ALA A 634 -24.86 -17.31 -21.22
N GLN A 635 -25.50 -16.14 -21.12
CA GLN A 635 -26.87 -15.89 -21.57
C GLN A 635 -26.92 -14.65 -22.46
N SER A 636 -27.71 -14.69 -23.53
CA SER A 636 -27.90 -13.55 -24.43
C SER A 636 -29.06 -12.66 -23.97
N VAL A 637 -28.87 -11.34 -24.08
CA VAL A 637 -29.85 -10.24 -23.98
C VAL A 637 -30.03 -9.52 -25.32
N GLU A 638 -29.36 -9.99 -26.38
CA GLU A 638 -29.33 -9.33 -27.69
C GLU A 638 -30.73 -9.19 -28.29
N GLN A 639 -31.00 -8.03 -28.88
CA GLN A 639 -32.31 -7.70 -29.46
C GLN A 639 -32.57 -8.44 -30.78
N GLU A 640 -31.50 -8.78 -31.51
CA GLU A 640 -31.56 -9.39 -32.84
C GLU A 640 -31.99 -10.87 -32.80
N LEU A 641 -31.80 -11.55 -31.67
CA LEU A 641 -32.16 -12.95 -31.51
C LEU A 641 -33.67 -13.16 -31.28
N ASP A 642 -34.14 -14.37 -31.57
CA ASP A 642 -35.51 -14.77 -31.23
C ASP A 642 -35.74 -14.69 -29.70
N GLY A 643 -36.96 -14.33 -29.28
CA GLY A 643 -37.30 -14.18 -27.86
C GLY A 643 -37.26 -15.49 -27.06
N SER A 644 -37.19 -16.63 -27.74
CA SER A 644 -36.92 -17.95 -27.15
C SER A 644 -35.44 -18.20 -26.87
N LEU A 645 -34.53 -17.47 -27.53
CA LEU A 645 -33.08 -17.65 -27.46
C LEU A 645 -32.37 -16.57 -26.63
N SER A 646 -33.04 -15.43 -26.42
CA SER A 646 -32.50 -14.26 -25.71
C SER A 646 -33.48 -13.73 -24.66
N TRP A 647 -32.92 -13.11 -23.63
CA TRP A 647 -33.61 -12.36 -22.59
C TRP A 647 -34.06 -10.96 -23.07
N LYS A 648 -34.18 -10.74 -24.38
CA LYS A 648 -34.60 -9.48 -24.97
C LYS A 648 -35.88 -8.91 -24.32
N GLY A 649 -35.83 -7.61 -24.07
CA GLY A 649 -36.91 -6.86 -23.44
C GLY A 649 -37.10 -7.12 -21.94
N ALA A 650 -36.26 -7.95 -21.30
CA ALA A 650 -36.25 -8.04 -19.84
C ALA A 650 -35.70 -6.75 -19.22
N SER A 651 -36.23 -6.38 -18.06
CA SER A 651 -35.71 -5.26 -17.26
C SER A 651 -34.53 -5.69 -16.39
N ALA A 652 -33.70 -4.73 -15.96
CA ALA A 652 -32.58 -4.97 -15.07
C ALA A 652 -33.00 -5.74 -13.79
N ALA A 653 -34.14 -5.35 -13.20
CA ALA A 653 -34.68 -6.02 -12.01
C ALA A 653 -35.06 -7.49 -12.26
N GLN A 654 -35.61 -7.81 -13.44
CA GLN A 654 -35.91 -9.20 -13.81
C GLN A 654 -34.64 -10.02 -13.99
N LEU A 655 -33.62 -9.47 -14.64
CA LEU A 655 -32.33 -10.15 -14.80
C LEU A 655 -31.65 -10.37 -13.45
N GLN A 656 -31.61 -9.37 -12.57
CA GLN A 656 -31.03 -9.51 -11.24
C GLN A 656 -31.78 -10.53 -10.37
N THR A 657 -33.11 -10.55 -10.45
CA THR A 657 -33.93 -11.59 -9.78
C THR A 657 -33.56 -12.98 -10.29
N GLN A 658 -33.35 -13.11 -11.61
CA GLN A 658 -32.96 -14.37 -12.21
C GLN A 658 -31.53 -14.80 -11.82
N VAL A 659 -30.58 -13.87 -11.75
CA VAL A 659 -29.23 -14.17 -11.25
C VAL A 659 -29.26 -14.65 -9.81
N ALA A 660 -30.03 -13.98 -8.94
CA ALA A 660 -30.20 -14.39 -7.56
C ALA A 660 -30.83 -15.78 -7.43
N ALA A 661 -31.76 -16.13 -8.34
CA ALA A 661 -32.36 -17.45 -8.39
C ALA A 661 -31.36 -18.53 -8.86
N TRP A 662 -30.53 -18.23 -9.87
CA TRP A 662 -29.52 -19.17 -10.38
C TRP A 662 -28.36 -19.40 -9.44
N GLN A 663 -27.96 -18.40 -8.65
CA GLN A 663 -26.78 -18.48 -7.78
C GLN A 663 -26.73 -19.75 -6.92
N PRO A 664 -27.70 -20.03 -6.02
CA PRO A 664 -27.62 -21.21 -5.16
C PRO A 664 -27.65 -22.52 -5.96
N GLU A 665 -28.42 -22.58 -7.05
CA GLU A 665 -28.57 -23.78 -7.88
C GLU A 665 -27.28 -24.11 -8.65
N LEU A 666 -26.69 -23.11 -9.31
CA LEU A 666 -25.52 -23.29 -10.16
C LEU A 666 -24.22 -23.35 -9.37
N SER A 667 -24.08 -22.58 -8.28
CA SER A 667 -22.92 -22.71 -7.38
C SER A 667 -22.85 -24.09 -6.74
N ALA A 668 -23.98 -24.70 -6.37
CA ALA A 668 -23.99 -26.07 -5.84
C ALA A 668 -23.48 -27.12 -6.84
N ALA A 669 -23.58 -26.84 -8.14
CA ALA A 669 -23.06 -27.67 -9.21
C ALA A 669 -21.62 -27.31 -9.64
N GLY A 670 -20.96 -26.37 -8.93
CA GLY A 670 -19.59 -25.97 -9.19
C GLY A 670 -19.41 -24.88 -10.27
N LEU A 671 -20.50 -24.24 -10.70
CA LEU A 671 -20.40 -23.09 -11.60
C LEU A 671 -20.02 -21.81 -10.85
N ALA A 672 -19.20 -21.00 -11.52
CA ALA A 672 -18.51 -19.84 -10.97
C ALA A 672 -19.29 -18.52 -11.09
N GLY A 673 -20.35 -18.46 -11.92
CA GLY A 673 -21.09 -17.23 -12.18
C GLY A 673 -21.86 -17.26 -13.50
N ILE A 674 -22.34 -16.09 -13.90
CA ILE A 674 -23.10 -15.85 -15.13
C ILE A 674 -22.46 -14.73 -15.95
N ASP A 675 -22.51 -14.84 -17.27
CA ASP A 675 -22.04 -13.83 -18.21
C ASP A 675 -23.15 -13.41 -19.19
N TRP A 676 -23.29 -12.11 -19.44
CA TRP A 676 -24.32 -11.55 -20.30
C TRP A 676 -23.77 -11.09 -21.65
N GLN A 677 -24.47 -11.39 -22.74
CA GLN A 677 -24.09 -11.02 -24.11
C GLN A 677 -25.22 -10.23 -24.77
N ASP A 678 -25.06 -9.02 -25.31
CA ASP A 678 -23.94 -8.05 -25.27
C ASP A 678 -24.29 -6.87 -24.33
N TRP A 679 -23.30 -6.12 -23.87
CA TRP A 679 -23.49 -5.01 -22.91
C TRP A 679 -24.41 -3.89 -23.43
N GLN A 680 -24.49 -3.65 -24.75
CA GLN A 680 -25.27 -2.56 -25.33
C GLN A 680 -26.78 -2.78 -25.16
N ASP A 681 -27.17 -4.05 -25.18
CA ASP A 681 -28.55 -4.49 -25.05
C ASP A 681 -28.91 -4.85 -23.60
N TYR A 682 -27.93 -4.79 -22.68
CA TYR A 682 -28.18 -5.02 -21.26
C TYR A 682 -28.97 -3.84 -20.66
N PRO A 683 -30.11 -4.09 -20.01
CA PRO A 683 -30.91 -3.03 -19.39
C PRO A 683 -30.15 -2.46 -18.17
N HIS A 684 -29.87 -1.16 -18.17
CA HIS A 684 -29.12 -0.45 -17.13
C HIS A 684 -29.97 0.40 -16.19
#